data_AF-A0A1Y4ANP0-F1
#
_entry.id   AF-A0A1Y4ANP0-F1
#
_cell.length_a   1.000
_cell.length_b   1.000
_cell.length_c   1.000
_cell.angle_alpha   90.00
_cell.angle_beta   90.00
_cell.angle_gamma   90.00
#
_symmetry.space_group_name_H-M   'P 1'
#
loop_
_entity.id
_entity.type
_entity.pdbx_description
1 polymer ?
#
loop_
_entity_poly.entity_id
_entity_poly.type
_entity_poly.pdbx_seq_one_letter_code
_entity_poly.pdbx_strand_id
1 'polypeptide(L)'
;MIDDIEKEELVSGHEFDKALEEFLSSHSDSDVVKTSETMICYREGETEYEMPEGILPAAYTFGSAELNLDGTDVLDEATHFKTSLHKYRSDAFFYLMFDQIEKAAFCNGELAQVFLYKKGRSKALIQESYEPNESGIYLDMSDLLGGLCPGDYFILLNNLAPVPSDTRFEQIGNNYRFCFSLLPDGGKVSHPRIRSMEVEREAGESVGMSGKLMLSLSISRALNMHDEFMAYCYDNSYCLMDKISVTKRNGSPAKRKIDFVFDSPFMWMPDRYLCLIAHNGEPFYKVSFELDCNGKAVCYGENIQKNLPDYALMNYLEVRKEYLSSWSMLRRVMGFASLKHKVMECFQAQVFDCLREDNGLFPITRNMNYVFIGEERAETQQVLDHFAYLLCQPKDFHYLDIEYLAEPKNAAELCGEMPDALDKCKEGIVCLTRIAPLLGGNGRAIYRFLKRKLDEGYCTFFIRATEAEAVQLFDIYPALRASFPKSNRIELGCYTPSDVAHTIQKSLENQQLYFSPKAERYLADLIMTLYRKGELNQWGQEEAERFLQESVFPYFQQRVLNLANVDEAERQTVYATIEPEDIRYETAEKDGLSYGQCMKELEAMVGLVDIKRHLAETFNHVRFNQLRKQIGLPNKEAGINHCVFIGSPGTGKTTVAKMMGKIYHAMGLLSKGEVIVTERSRIVGQYIGETEKNMQAILSQAQGNVLFIDEAYTLTADRDGKKDFGYRAIECLLTVLAQPKQDMIVILAGYEQEMLQMLDTNPGLKGRFPHVFRFADYSADELMQIARQLLAKGNYVLEGEAAEYLYSTICETVNVKGKNFSNARWIEQYVCHGIFPAMANRVLSHELPIDWETCRLIKKEDVESAYVRFKSISQSPVSRIGFRI
;
A
#
# COMPACT_ATOMS: atom_id res chain seq x y z
N MET A 1 3.70 -26.69 -22.39
CA MET A 1 3.75 -28.16 -22.39
C MET A 1 5.20 -28.54 -22.14
N ILE A 2 5.49 -28.77 -20.86
CA ILE A 2 6.62 -29.59 -20.44
C ILE A 2 5.98 -30.97 -20.25
N ASP A 3 6.54 -32.00 -20.88
CA ASP A 3 6.76 -33.32 -20.29
C ASP A 3 7.29 -34.29 -21.35
N ASP A 4 8.15 -35.19 -20.87
CA ASP A 4 8.75 -36.36 -21.52
C ASP A 4 10.02 -36.11 -22.34
N ILE A 5 11.17 -36.41 -21.71
CA ILE A 5 11.92 -37.66 -21.95
C ILE A 5 13.10 -37.72 -20.97
N GLU A 6 12.99 -38.61 -19.98
CA GLU A 6 14.15 -39.25 -19.36
C GLU A 6 14.80 -40.20 -20.37
N LYS A 7 16.12 -40.11 -20.57
CA LYS A 7 17.09 -41.21 -20.41
C LYS A 7 18.47 -40.83 -20.94
N GLU A 8 19.47 -41.17 -20.14
CA GLU A 8 20.91 -41.11 -20.43
C GLU A 8 21.28 -41.82 -21.74
N GLU A 9 22.10 -41.18 -22.57
CA GLU A 9 23.25 -41.81 -23.22
C GLU A 9 24.22 -40.74 -23.78
N LEU A 10 25.51 -40.94 -23.53
CA LEU A 10 26.59 -40.06 -23.96
C LEU A 10 26.64 -39.91 -25.49
N VAL A 11 26.66 -38.66 -25.98
CA VAL A 11 27.18 -38.35 -27.32
C VAL A 11 28.16 -37.18 -27.21
N SER A 12 29.27 -37.33 -27.90
CA SER A 12 30.53 -36.59 -27.80
C SER A 12 30.45 -35.12 -28.22
N GLY A 13 31.31 -34.30 -27.60
CA GLY A 13 31.44 -32.84 -27.80
C GLY A 13 31.88 -32.37 -29.19
N HIS A 14 31.56 -33.09 -30.27
CA HIS A 14 31.89 -32.69 -31.63
C HIS A 14 30.66 -32.23 -32.45
N GLU A 15 29.43 -32.53 -32.00
CA GLU A 15 28.18 -32.04 -32.64
C GLU A 15 27.72 -30.66 -32.13
N PHE A 16 28.15 -30.25 -30.93
CA PHE A 16 27.78 -28.95 -30.36
C PHE A 16 28.48 -27.78 -31.07
N ASP A 17 29.75 -27.94 -31.45
CA ASP A 17 30.51 -26.91 -32.18
C ASP A 17 29.99 -26.69 -33.60
N LYS A 18 29.41 -27.73 -34.22
CA LYS A 18 28.86 -27.65 -35.58
C LYS A 18 27.53 -26.90 -35.62
N ALA A 19 26.71 -27.02 -34.58
CA ALA A 19 25.47 -26.25 -34.42
C ALA A 19 25.74 -24.77 -34.12
N LEU A 20 26.86 -24.46 -33.45
CA LEU A 20 27.28 -23.08 -33.16
C LEU A 20 27.81 -22.36 -34.42
N GLU A 21 28.54 -23.06 -35.29
CA GLU A 21 29.04 -22.52 -36.57
C GLU A 21 27.93 -22.29 -37.62
N GLU A 22 26.90 -23.16 -37.67
CA GLU A 22 25.73 -22.94 -38.55
C GLU A 22 24.85 -21.77 -38.07
N PHE A 23 24.79 -21.51 -36.75
CA PHE A 23 24.06 -20.36 -36.22
C PHE A 23 24.75 -19.02 -36.55
N LEU A 24 26.08 -18.98 -36.46
CA LEU A 24 26.87 -17.77 -36.71
C LEU A 24 27.04 -17.41 -38.19
N SER A 25 26.77 -18.33 -39.11
CA SER A 25 26.94 -18.13 -40.57
C SER A 25 25.69 -17.67 -41.32
N SER A 26 24.56 -17.50 -40.64
CA SER A 26 23.27 -17.17 -41.28
C SER A 26 22.90 -15.67 -41.33
N HIS A 27 23.74 -14.77 -40.82
CA HIS A 27 23.40 -13.33 -40.74
C HIS A 27 24.53 -12.38 -41.18
N SER A 28 25.05 -12.57 -42.40
CA SER A 28 25.62 -11.52 -43.27
C SER A 28 24.66 -11.39 -44.48
N ASP A 29 24.27 -10.25 -45.04
CA ASP A 29 24.97 -8.99 -45.24
C ASP A 29 23.99 -7.95 -45.83
N SER A 30 24.46 -6.70 -45.89
CA SER A 30 24.05 -5.59 -46.79
C SER A 30 22.96 -4.60 -46.34
N ASP A 31 23.42 -3.45 -45.85
CA ASP A 31 23.40 -2.22 -46.67
C ASP A 31 24.58 -1.32 -46.30
N VAL A 32 25.75 -1.63 -46.87
CA VAL A 32 26.90 -0.73 -46.93
C VAL A 32 26.64 0.27 -48.05
N VAL A 33 26.01 1.39 -47.70
CA VAL A 33 26.18 2.63 -48.47
C VAL A 33 27.60 3.13 -48.21
N LYS A 34 28.43 3.14 -49.24
CA LYS A 34 29.70 3.85 -49.25
C LYS A 34 29.45 5.34 -49.01
N THR A 35 29.67 5.80 -47.79
CA THR A 35 30.02 7.19 -47.49
C THR A 35 31.15 7.19 -46.46
N SER A 36 32.25 7.79 -46.88
CA SER A 36 33.48 8.18 -46.18
C SER A 36 33.44 8.34 -44.65
N GLU A 37 34.53 7.86 -44.01
CA GLU A 37 35.05 8.19 -42.66
C GLU A 37 34.31 7.59 -41.45
N THR A 38 34.73 6.40 -41.01
CA THR A 38 34.18 5.70 -39.84
C THR A 38 35.00 5.94 -38.56
N MET A 39 34.52 6.85 -37.70
CA MET A 39 34.93 6.96 -36.29
C MET A 39 34.47 5.72 -35.50
N ILE A 40 35.32 5.17 -34.62
CA ILE A 40 34.96 4.02 -33.76
C ILE A 40 34.29 4.56 -32.49
N CYS A 41 33.02 4.25 -32.21
CA CYS A 41 32.37 4.65 -30.96
C CYS A 41 32.73 3.72 -29.81
N TYR A 42 33.28 4.24 -28.72
CA TYR A 42 33.53 3.48 -27.48
C TYR A 42 32.48 3.81 -26.42
N ARG A 43 32.02 2.78 -25.69
CA ARG A 43 30.90 2.91 -24.73
C ARG A 43 31.40 2.82 -23.30
N GLU A 44 31.33 3.92 -22.57
CA GLU A 44 31.65 3.94 -21.14
C GLU A 44 30.40 4.30 -20.32
N GLY A 45 29.93 3.38 -19.49
CA GLY A 45 28.91 3.67 -18.47
C GLY A 45 27.64 4.37 -18.98
N GLU A 46 27.23 4.11 -20.23
CA GLU A 46 26.10 4.66 -21.01
C GLU A 46 26.38 5.80 -22.01
N THR A 47 27.61 6.31 -22.15
CA THR A 47 27.93 7.36 -23.16
C THR A 47 28.83 6.83 -24.28
N GLU A 48 28.48 7.14 -25.54
CA GLU A 48 29.31 6.88 -26.73
C GLU A 48 30.19 8.09 -27.07
N TYR A 49 31.49 7.87 -27.29
CA TYR A 49 32.41 8.90 -27.80
C TYR A 49 33.17 8.44 -29.04
N GLU A 50 33.39 9.38 -29.95
CA GLU A 50 34.06 9.17 -31.24
C GLU A 50 35.56 8.93 -31.00
N MET A 51 36.08 7.74 -31.30
CA MET A 51 37.51 7.44 -31.28
C MET A 51 38.11 7.56 -32.69
N PRO A 52 39.32 8.16 -32.81
CA PRO A 52 40.10 8.10 -34.05
C PRO A 52 40.49 6.64 -34.38
N GLU A 53 40.61 6.32 -35.67
CA GLU A 53 41.03 4.98 -36.12
C GLU A 53 42.40 4.61 -35.55
N GLY A 54 42.45 3.52 -34.76
CA GLY A 54 43.68 2.98 -34.20
C GLY A 54 44.18 1.80 -35.04
N ILE A 55 45.12 2.03 -35.96
CA ILE A 55 45.57 0.98 -36.89
C ILE A 55 46.96 0.42 -36.53
N LEU A 56 47.77 1.08 -35.68
CA LEU A 56 49.13 0.62 -35.35
C LEU A 56 49.50 0.84 -33.86
N PRO A 57 50.42 0.04 -33.29
CA PRO A 57 50.98 0.29 -31.95
C PRO A 57 51.74 1.62 -31.93
N ALA A 58 51.70 2.32 -30.79
CA ALA A 58 52.24 3.68 -30.66
C ALA A 58 53.70 3.79 -31.14
N ALA A 59 53.93 4.72 -32.06
CA ALA A 59 55.24 5.03 -32.64
C ALA A 59 56.18 5.75 -31.67
N TYR A 60 55.64 6.42 -30.66
CA TYR A 60 56.39 7.27 -29.75
C TYR A 60 56.12 6.88 -28.31
N THR A 61 57.17 6.89 -27.49
CA THR A 61 57.07 6.72 -26.03
C THR A 61 57.56 7.97 -25.32
N PHE A 62 56.93 8.37 -24.21
CA PHE A 62 57.36 9.50 -23.38
C PHE A 62 57.73 9.06 -21.96
N GLY A 63 58.76 9.67 -21.39
CA GLY A 63 59.26 9.36 -20.04
C GLY A 63 58.56 10.13 -18.92
N SER A 64 58.03 11.33 -19.20
CA SER A 64 57.25 12.11 -18.25
C SER A 64 56.19 12.96 -18.95
N ALA A 65 55.12 13.27 -18.22
CA ALA A 65 54.03 14.13 -18.66
C ALA A 65 53.59 15.05 -17.52
N GLU A 66 53.31 16.31 -17.85
CA GLU A 66 52.82 17.36 -16.94
C GLU A 66 51.55 17.98 -17.55
N LEU A 67 50.47 18.06 -16.76
CA LEU A 67 49.22 18.70 -17.14
C LEU A 67 48.99 19.86 -16.21
N ASN A 68 49.46 21.04 -16.60
CA ASN A 68 49.35 22.22 -15.77
C ASN A 68 48.05 22.95 -16.04
N LEU A 69 47.22 23.07 -15.00
CA LEU A 69 45.98 23.83 -14.99
C LEU A 69 46.08 24.89 -13.89
N ASP A 70 46.25 26.15 -14.29
CA ASP A 70 46.31 27.33 -13.42
C ASP A 70 47.33 27.18 -12.27
N GLY A 71 48.52 26.65 -12.58
CA GLY A 71 49.63 26.46 -11.65
C GLY A 71 49.58 25.16 -10.84
N THR A 72 48.64 24.26 -11.14
CA THR A 72 48.54 22.93 -10.52
C THR A 72 48.83 21.86 -11.57
N ASP A 73 49.83 21.02 -11.34
CA ASP A 73 50.05 19.82 -12.17
C ASP A 73 49.06 18.71 -11.75
N VAL A 74 48.08 18.45 -12.60
CA VAL A 74 47.01 17.47 -12.36
C VAL A 74 47.51 16.03 -12.49
N LEU A 75 48.66 15.82 -13.14
CA LEU A 75 49.26 14.49 -13.30
C LEU A 75 50.06 14.05 -12.06
N ASP A 76 50.27 14.93 -11.07
CA ASP A 76 50.90 14.60 -9.80
C ASP A 76 49.94 13.78 -8.90
N GLU A 77 50.40 12.61 -8.42
CA GLU A 77 49.62 11.74 -7.53
C GLU A 77 49.13 12.47 -6.27
N ALA A 78 49.88 13.46 -5.78
CA ALA A 78 49.52 14.26 -4.61
C ALA A 78 48.24 15.10 -4.83
N THR A 79 47.87 15.37 -6.08
CA THR A 79 46.62 16.07 -6.42
C THR A 79 45.41 15.15 -6.49
N HIS A 80 45.61 13.83 -6.40
CA HIS A 80 44.58 12.82 -6.66
C HIS A 80 43.86 13.04 -8.01
N PHE A 81 44.58 13.53 -9.02
CA PHE A 81 44.07 13.82 -10.38
C PHE A 81 42.88 14.79 -10.39
N LYS A 82 42.89 15.72 -9.45
CA LYS A 82 41.84 16.71 -9.23
C LYS A 82 42.45 18.09 -9.18
N THR A 83 41.81 19.06 -9.85
CA THR A 83 42.23 20.45 -9.79
C THR A 83 41.05 21.41 -9.85
N SER A 84 41.27 22.67 -9.52
CA SER A 84 40.25 23.72 -9.50
C SER A 84 40.75 24.98 -10.20
N LEU A 85 39.93 25.57 -11.07
CA LEU A 85 40.29 26.70 -11.93
C LEU A 85 39.96 28.05 -11.30
N HIS A 86 40.93 28.85 -10.86
CA HIS A 86 40.69 30.16 -10.24
C HIS A 86 40.39 31.25 -11.30
N LYS A 87 39.10 31.60 -11.47
CA LYS A 87 38.59 32.50 -12.53
C LYS A 87 39.05 33.98 -12.51
N TYR A 88 40.10 34.37 -11.79
CA TYR A 88 40.49 35.78 -11.63
C TYR A 88 42.00 36.08 -11.72
N ARG A 89 42.81 35.22 -12.33
CA ARG A 89 44.20 35.56 -12.68
C ARG A 89 44.31 35.94 -14.15
N SER A 90 44.96 37.07 -14.43
CA SER A 90 45.36 37.48 -15.78
C SER A 90 46.42 36.56 -16.39
N ASP A 91 47.03 35.74 -15.55
CA ASP A 91 48.22 34.92 -15.85
C ASP A 91 47.88 33.42 -15.66
N ALA A 92 46.64 33.01 -15.92
CA ALA A 92 46.23 31.61 -15.83
C ALA A 92 46.74 30.86 -17.07
N PHE A 93 47.45 29.74 -16.84
CA PHE A 93 48.00 28.89 -17.90
C PHE A 93 47.25 27.56 -17.94
N PHE A 94 47.00 27.05 -19.14
CA PHE A 94 46.57 25.66 -19.33
C PHE A 94 47.45 25.04 -20.40
N TYR A 95 48.30 24.10 -20.03
CA TYR A 95 49.12 23.37 -21.00
C TYR A 95 49.29 21.90 -20.64
N LEU A 96 49.57 21.09 -21.66
CA LEU A 96 49.98 19.70 -21.52
C LEU A 96 51.35 19.54 -22.16
N MET A 97 52.29 18.97 -21.41
CA MET A 97 53.66 18.76 -21.85
C MET A 97 54.05 17.29 -21.72
N PHE A 98 54.71 16.77 -22.75
CA PHE A 98 55.32 15.43 -22.77
C PHE A 98 56.81 15.55 -23.02
N ASP A 99 57.62 14.95 -22.15
CA ASP A 99 59.08 15.02 -22.20
C ASP A 99 59.71 13.63 -22.39
N GLN A 100 60.99 13.62 -22.77
CA GLN A 100 61.77 12.40 -23.01
C GLN A 100 61.11 11.50 -24.07
N ILE A 101 60.80 12.09 -25.23
CA ILE A 101 60.14 11.36 -26.31
C ILE A 101 61.16 10.51 -27.07
N GLU A 102 60.95 9.20 -27.06
CA GLU A 102 61.70 8.25 -27.86
C GLU A 102 60.86 7.75 -29.03
N LYS A 103 61.47 7.67 -30.21
CA LYS A 103 60.83 7.18 -31.43
C LYS A 103 61.14 5.69 -31.61
N ALA A 104 60.11 4.87 -31.78
CA ALA A 104 60.29 3.46 -32.08
C ALA A 104 60.96 3.28 -33.46
N ALA A 105 61.70 2.18 -33.64
CA ALA A 105 62.58 1.98 -34.80
C ALA A 105 61.86 1.87 -36.16
N PHE A 106 60.53 1.80 -36.19
CA PHE A 106 59.71 1.51 -37.39
C PHE A 106 58.56 2.52 -37.60
N CYS A 107 58.82 3.82 -37.45
CA CYS A 107 57.77 4.84 -37.51
C CYS A 107 57.78 5.65 -38.83
N ASN A 108 56.70 5.53 -39.61
CA ASN A 108 56.53 6.12 -40.95
C ASN A 108 56.10 7.61 -40.95
N GLY A 109 56.57 8.42 -40.00
CA GLY A 109 56.28 9.87 -39.97
C GLY A 109 54.83 10.24 -39.62
N GLU A 110 54.11 9.34 -38.95
CA GLU A 110 52.76 9.61 -38.45
C GLU A 110 52.81 10.55 -37.22
N LEU A 111 51.88 11.52 -37.17
CA LEU A 111 51.82 12.51 -36.09
C LEU A 111 51.26 11.88 -34.81
N ALA A 112 51.73 12.37 -33.65
CA ALA A 112 51.08 12.10 -32.36
C ALA A 112 49.82 12.96 -32.25
N GLN A 113 48.71 12.38 -31.80
CA GLN A 113 47.45 13.11 -31.67
C GLN A 113 46.96 13.11 -30.23
N VAL A 114 46.48 14.28 -29.80
CA VAL A 114 45.95 14.48 -28.46
C VAL A 114 44.51 14.97 -28.56
N PHE A 115 43.62 14.30 -27.84
CA PHE A 115 42.21 14.63 -27.80
C PHE A 115 41.78 14.88 -26.35
N LEU A 116 41.09 16.00 -26.10
CA LEU A 116 40.51 16.30 -24.79
C LEU A 116 39.00 16.11 -24.84
N TYR A 117 38.45 15.30 -23.95
CA TYR A 117 37.01 15.06 -23.83
C TYR A 117 36.49 15.50 -22.47
N LYS A 118 35.22 15.92 -22.43
CA LYS A 118 34.43 15.96 -21.20
C LYS A 118 33.59 14.70 -21.14
N LYS A 119 33.63 13.99 -20.01
CA LYS A 119 32.82 12.78 -19.79
C LYS A 119 31.33 13.12 -20.01
N GLY A 120 30.64 12.33 -20.83
CA GLY A 120 29.27 12.61 -21.27
C GLY A 120 29.13 13.30 -22.65
N ARG A 121 30.22 13.71 -23.31
CA ARG A 121 30.20 14.26 -24.68
C ARG A 121 30.78 13.28 -25.69
N SER A 122 30.15 13.18 -26.86
CA SER A 122 30.63 12.31 -27.94
C SER A 122 31.80 12.88 -28.74
N LYS A 123 31.92 14.22 -28.81
CA LYS A 123 32.97 14.93 -29.55
C LYS A 123 34.05 15.50 -28.64
N ALA A 124 35.29 15.48 -29.12
CA ALA A 124 36.41 16.09 -28.43
C ALA A 124 36.24 17.62 -28.35
N LEU A 125 36.63 18.19 -27.22
CA LEU A 125 36.81 19.63 -27.03
C LEU A 125 38.03 20.15 -27.79
N ILE A 126 39.05 19.31 -27.92
CA ILE A 126 40.31 19.58 -28.61
C ILE A 126 40.69 18.35 -29.41
N GLN A 127 41.18 18.56 -30.63
CA GLN A 127 41.82 17.55 -31.44
C GLN A 127 43.01 18.21 -32.13
N GLU A 128 44.22 17.87 -31.71
CA GLU A 128 45.45 18.44 -32.24
C GLU A 128 46.43 17.34 -32.63
N SER A 129 47.22 17.58 -33.68
CA SER A 129 48.20 16.64 -34.23
C SER A 129 49.58 17.28 -34.27
N TYR A 130 50.59 16.60 -33.72
CA TYR A 130 51.94 17.13 -33.56
C TYR A 130 53.00 16.18 -34.09
N GLU A 131 54.09 16.76 -34.58
CA GLU A 131 55.32 16.04 -34.90
C GLU A 131 56.24 16.09 -33.66
N PRO A 132 56.51 14.96 -33.00
CA PRO A 132 57.32 14.97 -31.77
C PRO A 132 58.77 15.35 -32.09
N ASN A 133 59.31 16.34 -31.37
CA ASN A 133 60.70 16.79 -31.50
C ASN A 133 61.53 16.36 -30.27
N GLU A 134 62.87 16.48 -30.34
CA GLU A 134 63.78 16.08 -29.23
C GLU A 134 63.54 16.85 -27.93
N SER A 135 62.83 17.98 -27.98
CA SER A 135 62.49 18.84 -26.84
C SER A 135 61.13 18.53 -26.19
N GLY A 136 60.36 17.56 -26.69
CA GLY A 136 59.04 17.20 -26.15
C GLY A 136 57.86 17.75 -26.94
N ILE A 137 56.63 17.42 -26.52
CA ILE A 137 55.39 17.98 -27.08
C ILE A 137 54.83 18.97 -26.08
N TYR A 138 54.54 20.20 -26.50
CA TYR A 138 53.90 21.23 -25.67
C TYR A 138 52.60 21.71 -26.35
N LEU A 139 51.47 21.49 -25.69
CA LEU A 139 50.16 22.00 -26.11
C LEU A 139 49.72 23.14 -25.19
N ASP A 140 49.66 24.36 -25.71
CA ASP A 140 48.99 25.46 -25.03
C ASP A 140 47.48 25.42 -25.31
N MET A 141 46.69 25.32 -24.25
CA MET A 141 45.25 25.23 -24.25
C MET A 141 44.61 26.39 -23.46
N SER A 142 45.38 27.45 -23.16
CA SER A 142 44.95 28.57 -22.31
C SER A 142 43.70 29.29 -22.83
N ASP A 143 43.47 29.32 -24.14
CA ASP A 143 42.25 29.88 -24.75
C ASP A 143 40.96 29.15 -24.32
N LEU A 144 41.06 27.90 -23.84
CA LEU A 144 39.92 27.07 -23.45
C LEU A 144 39.54 27.21 -21.98
N LEU A 145 40.35 27.91 -21.18
CA LEU A 145 40.10 28.17 -19.75
C LEU A 145 38.70 28.79 -19.52
N GLY A 146 38.23 29.64 -20.45
CA GLY A 146 36.90 30.25 -20.37
C GLY A 146 35.73 29.27 -20.60
N GLY A 147 35.98 28.12 -21.23
CA GLY A 147 34.98 27.10 -21.59
C GLY A 147 34.96 25.86 -20.69
N LEU A 148 35.98 25.67 -19.84
CA LEU A 148 36.04 24.56 -18.90
C LEU A 148 35.04 24.75 -17.74
N CYS A 149 34.36 23.67 -17.38
CA CYS A 149 33.36 23.63 -16.30
C CYS A 149 33.71 22.50 -15.34
N PRO A 150 33.28 22.56 -14.07
CA PRO A 150 33.41 21.43 -13.16
C PRO A 150 32.82 20.14 -13.77
N GLY A 151 33.45 19.02 -13.45
CA GLY A 151 33.10 17.70 -13.97
C GLY A 151 34.33 16.87 -14.36
N ASP A 152 34.06 15.68 -14.87
CA ASP A 152 35.11 14.73 -15.26
C ASP A 152 35.54 14.92 -16.71
N TYR A 153 36.84 14.84 -16.95
CA TYR A 153 37.49 14.99 -18.23
C TYR A 153 38.43 13.81 -18.47
N PHE A 154 38.73 13.53 -19.73
CA PHE A 154 39.78 12.61 -20.07
C PHE A 154 40.55 13.07 -21.31
N ILE A 155 41.83 12.75 -21.34
CA ILE A 155 42.72 12.96 -22.46
C ILE A 155 42.95 11.60 -23.11
N LEU A 156 42.75 11.53 -24.41
CA LEU A 156 43.06 10.37 -25.23
C LEU A 156 44.29 10.67 -26.08
N LEU A 157 45.28 9.79 -26.01
CA LEU A 157 46.52 9.84 -26.77
C LEU A 157 46.47 8.76 -27.84
N ASN A 158 46.66 9.18 -29.10
CA ASN A 158 46.82 8.29 -30.23
C ASN A 158 48.24 8.42 -30.78
N ASN A 159 48.83 7.28 -31.13
CA ASN A 159 50.21 7.16 -31.60
C ASN A 159 51.30 7.65 -30.61
N LEU A 160 50.95 7.77 -29.32
CA LEU A 160 51.84 8.20 -28.24
C LEU A 160 51.55 7.37 -26.97
N ALA A 161 52.58 6.75 -26.39
CA ALA A 161 52.47 5.84 -25.25
C ALA A 161 53.37 6.25 -24.08
N PRO A 162 52.96 6.01 -22.83
CA PRO A 162 53.85 6.14 -21.67
C PRO A 162 54.90 5.01 -21.66
N VAL A 163 56.03 5.25 -20.99
CA VAL A 163 56.96 4.17 -20.61
C VAL A 163 56.22 3.16 -19.70
N PRO A 164 56.45 1.84 -19.80
CA PRO A 164 55.63 0.79 -19.16
C PRO A 164 55.45 0.87 -17.63
N SER A 165 56.22 1.71 -16.94
CA SER A 165 56.16 1.92 -15.50
C SER A 165 55.14 2.98 -15.04
N ASP A 166 54.57 3.78 -15.95
CA ASP A 166 53.63 4.84 -15.59
C ASP A 166 52.19 4.32 -15.55
N THR A 167 51.68 4.10 -14.33
CA THR A 167 50.34 3.55 -14.07
C THR A 167 49.23 4.60 -14.16
N ARG A 168 49.55 5.88 -14.41
CA ARG A 168 48.55 6.95 -14.51
C ARG A 168 47.70 6.84 -15.77
N PHE A 169 48.24 6.24 -16.83
CA PHE A 169 47.59 6.12 -18.13
C PHE A 169 47.03 4.71 -18.34
N GLU A 170 45.75 4.62 -18.68
CA GLU A 170 45.05 3.39 -19.00
C GLU A 170 45.14 3.08 -20.50
N GLN A 171 45.52 1.85 -20.86
CA GLN A 171 45.57 1.43 -22.26
C GLN A 171 44.16 1.03 -22.77
N ILE A 172 43.73 1.64 -23.87
CA ILE A 172 42.46 1.34 -24.56
C ILE A 172 42.77 0.99 -26.02
N GLY A 173 42.85 -0.30 -26.31
CA GLY A 173 43.35 -0.78 -27.60
C GLY A 173 44.80 -0.34 -27.81
N ASN A 174 45.05 0.42 -28.88
CA ASN A 174 46.37 1.02 -29.18
C ASN A 174 46.51 2.46 -28.67
N ASN A 175 45.47 3.02 -28.04
CA ASN A 175 45.47 4.37 -27.49
C ASN A 175 45.69 4.34 -25.98
N TYR A 176 46.12 5.47 -25.42
CA TYR A 176 46.27 5.65 -23.97
C TYR A 176 45.36 6.76 -23.47
N ARG A 177 44.76 6.55 -22.30
CA ARG A 177 43.80 7.46 -21.69
C ARG A 177 44.26 7.89 -20.32
N PHE A 178 44.09 9.18 -20.02
CA PHE A 178 44.22 9.73 -18.68
C PHE A 178 42.94 10.45 -18.27
N CYS A 179 42.45 10.20 -17.06
CA CYS A 179 41.22 10.79 -16.53
C CYS A 179 41.54 11.76 -15.40
N PHE A 180 40.86 12.90 -15.37
CA PHE A 180 40.97 13.88 -14.29
C PHE A 180 39.65 14.59 -14.03
N SER A 181 39.49 15.17 -12.84
CA SER A 181 38.27 15.90 -12.48
C SER A 181 38.57 17.36 -12.19
N LEU A 182 37.78 18.25 -12.80
CA LEU A 182 37.74 19.66 -12.44
C LEU A 182 36.78 19.85 -11.27
N LEU A 183 37.33 20.16 -10.11
CA LEU A 183 36.60 20.46 -8.88
C LEU A 183 35.96 21.86 -8.94
N PRO A 184 34.87 22.09 -8.18
CA PRO A 184 34.08 23.34 -8.27
C PRO A 184 34.80 24.66 -7.90
N ASP A 185 36.02 24.64 -7.38
CA ASP A 185 36.58 25.79 -6.67
C ASP A 185 37.66 26.58 -7.40
N GLY A 186 37.24 27.17 -8.51
CA GLY A 186 37.52 28.58 -8.65
C GLY A 186 36.38 29.37 -9.29
N GLY A 187 35.18 29.07 -8.80
CA GLY A 187 34.17 30.11 -8.61
C GLY A 187 32.79 29.76 -9.14
N LYS A 188 32.22 28.62 -8.71
CA LYS A 188 30.84 28.18 -8.99
C LYS A 188 30.52 27.93 -10.47
N VAL A 189 29.82 26.83 -10.75
CA VAL A 189 28.91 26.84 -11.90
C VAL A 189 27.94 28.00 -11.65
N SER A 190 27.99 29.04 -12.48
CA SER A 190 27.05 30.16 -12.35
C SER A 190 25.68 29.65 -12.79
N HIS A 191 24.95 29.07 -11.84
CA HIS A 191 23.59 28.61 -12.07
C HIS A 191 22.72 29.81 -12.49
N PRO A 192 21.85 29.65 -13.49
CA PRO A 192 20.86 30.66 -13.79
C PRO A 192 19.93 30.85 -12.59
N ARG A 193 19.60 32.10 -12.25
CA ARG A 193 18.56 32.35 -11.24
C ARG A 193 17.20 32.05 -11.85
N ILE A 194 16.39 31.27 -11.16
CA ILE A 194 15.01 31.00 -11.54
C ILE A 194 14.15 32.18 -11.09
N ARG A 195 13.38 32.74 -12.02
CA ARG A 195 12.52 33.93 -11.83
C ARG A 195 11.08 33.54 -11.56
N SER A 196 10.57 32.60 -12.34
CA SER A 196 9.23 32.03 -12.18
C SER A 196 9.27 30.57 -12.58
N MET A 197 8.30 29.84 -12.07
CA MET A 197 8.09 28.43 -12.28
C MET A 197 6.60 28.20 -12.46
N GLU A 198 6.25 27.47 -13.50
CA GLU A 198 4.88 27.15 -13.86
C GLU A 198 4.82 25.65 -14.12
N VAL A 199 3.82 24.99 -13.55
CA VAL A 199 3.53 23.59 -13.82
C VAL A 199 2.16 23.54 -14.48
N GLU A 200 2.12 22.97 -15.68
CA GLU A 200 0.91 22.83 -16.48
C GLU A 200 0.81 21.40 -17.00
N ARG A 201 -0.41 20.92 -17.14
CA ARG A 201 -0.70 19.68 -17.86
C ARG A 201 -1.08 20.00 -19.31
N GLU A 202 -0.91 19.03 -20.19
CA GLU A 202 -1.30 19.17 -21.60
C GLU A 202 -2.83 19.42 -21.73
N ALA A 203 -3.23 20.16 -22.76
CA ALA A 203 -4.62 20.56 -22.94
C ALA A 203 -5.54 19.34 -23.14
N GLY A 204 -6.44 19.09 -22.18
CA GLY A 204 -7.35 17.94 -22.19
C GLY A 204 -7.00 16.87 -21.15
N GLU A 205 -5.79 16.89 -20.59
CA GLU A 205 -5.40 16.06 -19.46
C GLU A 205 -5.79 16.72 -18.13
N SER A 206 -6.25 15.93 -17.16
CA SER A 206 -6.58 16.40 -15.80
C SER A 206 -5.80 15.64 -14.75
N VAL A 207 -5.64 16.20 -13.55
CA VAL A 207 -5.08 15.47 -12.41
C VAL A 207 -5.89 14.20 -12.16
N GLY A 208 -5.17 13.12 -11.86
CA GLY A 208 -5.68 11.75 -11.79
C GLY A 208 -5.42 10.92 -13.05
N MET A 209 -4.97 11.51 -14.17
CA MET A 209 -4.59 10.79 -15.38
C MET A 209 -3.06 10.56 -15.46
N SER A 210 -2.62 9.50 -16.12
CA SER A 210 -1.24 9.33 -16.60
C SER A 210 -0.94 10.34 -17.73
N GLY A 211 0.30 10.39 -18.22
CA GLY A 211 0.70 11.27 -19.32
C GLY A 211 1.55 12.46 -18.92
N LYS A 212 1.49 13.54 -19.72
CA LYS A 212 2.53 14.57 -19.72
C LYS A 212 2.28 15.69 -18.72
N LEU A 213 3.35 16.02 -18.00
CA LEU A 213 3.39 17.18 -17.11
C LEU A 213 4.53 18.09 -17.52
N MET A 214 4.21 19.35 -17.82
CA MET A 214 5.18 20.36 -18.22
C MET A 214 5.56 21.22 -17.02
N LEU A 215 6.85 21.19 -16.64
CA LEU A 215 7.46 22.15 -15.73
C LEU A 215 8.25 23.17 -16.54
N SER A 216 7.79 24.41 -16.49
CA SER A 216 8.38 25.55 -17.18
C SER A 216 9.12 26.46 -16.21
N LEU A 217 10.42 26.65 -16.41
CA LEU A 217 11.26 27.54 -15.61
C LEU A 217 11.74 28.74 -16.41
N SER A 218 11.41 29.94 -15.94
CA SER A 218 11.98 31.17 -16.47
C SER A 218 13.29 31.48 -15.79
N ILE A 219 14.35 31.67 -16.57
CA ILE A 219 15.71 31.88 -16.06
C ILE A 219 16.24 33.30 -16.32
N SER A 220 17.21 33.73 -15.51
CA SER A 220 17.75 35.09 -15.54
C SER A 220 18.58 35.44 -16.77
N ARG A 221 19.11 34.42 -17.46
CA ARG A 221 19.93 34.54 -18.68
C ARG A 221 19.40 33.60 -19.76
N ALA A 222 19.82 33.80 -21.01
CA ALA A 222 19.48 32.85 -22.07
C ALA A 222 20.30 31.55 -21.91
N LEU A 223 19.75 30.45 -22.44
CA LEU A 223 20.43 29.18 -22.51
C LEU A 223 21.65 29.26 -23.42
N ASN A 224 22.78 28.76 -22.92
CA ASN A 224 24.03 28.60 -23.66
C ASN A 224 24.08 27.21 -24.30
N MET A 225 24.92 27.03 -25.32
CA MET A 225 25.11 25.72 -25.98
C MET A 225 25.75 24.66 -25.07
N HIS A 226 26.29 25.09 -23.93
CA HIS A 226 26.93 24.22 -22.94
C HIS A 226 26.07 23.97 -21.71
N ASP A 227 24.89 24.58 -21.61
CA ASP A 227 24.00 24.32 -20.48
C ASP A 227 23.24 23.00 -20.72
N GLU A 228 23.43 22.06 -19.81
CA GLU A 228 22.70 20.81 -19.69
C GLU A 228 21.90 20.82 -18.38
N PHE A 229 20.62 20.52 -18.46
CA PHE A 229 19.75 20.42 -17.30
C PHE A 229 19.19 19.01 -17.20
N MET A 230 19.38 18.38 -16.04
CA MET A 230 18.75 17.12 -15.69
C MET A 230 17.70 17.37 -14.63
N ALA A 231 16.48 16.89 -14.84
CA ALA A 231 15.40 16.99 -13.87
C ALA A 231 14.87 15.61 -13.50
N TYR A 232 14.75 15.36 -12.19
CA TYR A 232 14.25 14.13 -11.61
C TYR A 232 12.97 14.47 -10.85
N CYS A 233 11.84 13.91 -11.26
CA CYS A 233 10.56 14.16 -10.60
C CYS A 233 10.17 12.96 -9.75
N TYR A 234 9.93 13.20 -8.47
CA TYR A 234 9.45 12.20 -7.51
C TYR A 234 8.08 12.59 -6.96
N ASP A 235 7.30 11.61 -6.56
CA ASP A 235 6.14 11.83 -5.69
C ASP A 235 6.57 12.00 -4.21
N ASN A 236 5.60 12.17 -3.33
CA ASN A 236 5.83 12.28 -1.89
C ASN A 236 6.35 10.98 -1.24
N SER A 237 6.26 9.84 -1.93
CA SER A 237 6.77 8.54 -1.47
C SER A 237 8.20 8.26 -1.95
N TYR A 238 8.85 9.20 -2.66
CA TYR A 238 10.09 9.02 -3.40
C TYR A 238 10.03 7.95 -4.50
N CYS A 239 8.84 7.70 -5.06
CA CYS A 239 8.68 7.03 -6.34
C CYS A 239 9.12 7.97 -7.46
N LEU A 240 10.02 7.51 -8.34
CA LEU A 240 10.45 8.30 -9.49
C LEU A 240 9.35 8.28 -10.56
N MET A 241 8.75 9.45 -10.80
CA MET A 241 7.72 9.66 -11.81
C MET A 241 8.33 9.67 -13.22
N ASP A 242 9.41 10.44 -13.41
CA ASP A 242 10.19 10.49 -14.67
C ASP A 242 11.54 11.20 -14.46
N LYS A 243 12.49 10.99 -15.38
CA LYS A 243 13.81 11.63 -15.44
C LYS A 243 14.04 12.17 -16.86
N ILE A 244 14.30 13.46 -16.99
CA ILE A 244 14.51 14.11 -18.28
C ILE A 244 15.82 14.89 -18.36
N SER A 245 16.42 14.92 -19.55
CA SER A 245 17.56 15.77 -19.90
C SER A 245 17.15 16.82 -20.91
N VAL A 246 17.52 18.07 -20.68
CA VAL A 246 17.30 19.18 -21.60
C VAL A 246 18.65 19.85 -21.91
N THR A 247 19.01 19.81 -23.19
CA THR A 247 20.18 20.51 -23.74
C THR A 247 19.74 21.47 -24.85
N LYS A 248 20.47 22.58 -25.03
CA LYS A 248 20.19 23.51 -26.12
C LYS A 248 20.66 22.92 -27.47
N ARG A 249 19.73 22.71 -28.40
CA ARG A 249 20.05 22.26 -29.77
C ARG A 249 20.66 23.38 -30.62
N ASN A 250 21.65 23.07 -31.46
CA ASN A 250 22.30 24.03 -32.36
C ASN A 250 21.28 24.75 -33.25
N GLY A 251 21.40 26.08 -33.39
CA GLY A 251 20.51 26.91 -34.22
C GLY A 251 19.19 27.35 -33.58
N SER A 252 18.87 26.93 -32.35
CA SER A 252 17.65 27.37 -31.66
C SER A 252 17.79 28.78 -31.03
N PRO A 253 16.73 29.62 -31.08
CA PRO A 253 16.78 30.99 -30.59
C PRO A 253 17.13 31.05 -29.10
N ALA A 254 17.68 32.19 -28.65
CA ALA A 254 18.05 32.42 -27.26
C ALA A 254 16.82 32.43 -26.33
N LYS A 255 16.34 31.25 -25.94
CA LYS A 255 15.25 31.07 -24.97
C LYS A 255 15.77 31.35 -23.55
N ARG A 256 14.98 32.09 -22.77
CA ARG A 256 15.14 32.29 -21.31
C ARG A 256 14.16 31.42 -20.51
N LYS A 257 13.70 30.34 -21.13
CA LYS A 257 12.72 29.40 -20.58
C LYS A 257 13.25 27.99 -20.78
N ILE A 258 13.14 27.17 -19.76
CA ILE A 258 13.45 25.73 -19.78
C ILE A 258 12.12 25.01 -19.59
N ASP A 259 11.77 24.12 -20.51
CA ASP A 259 10.55 23.34 -20.44
C ASP A 259 10.95 21.87 -20.25
N PHE A 260 10.62 21.31 -19.09
CA PHE A 260 10.73 19.88 -18.80
C PHE A 260 9.36 19.25 -19.04
N VAL A 261 9.29 18.27 -19.93
CA VAL A 261 8.04 17.54 -20.22
C VAL A 261 8.20 16.14 -19.67
N PHE A 262 7.71 15.92 -18.46
CA PHE A 262 7.74 14.62 -17.81
C PHE A 262 6.66 13.73 -18.42
N ASP A 263 7.02 12.53 -18.83
CA ASP A 263 6.10 11.52 -19.35
C ASP A 263 6.08 10.34 -18.37
N SER A 264 5.17 10.42 -17.39
CA SER A 264 5.14 9.43 -16.33
C SER A 264 4.29 8.22 -16.74
N PRO A 265 4.78 6.98 -16.51
CA PRO A 265 3.95 5.79 -16.65
C PRO A 265 2.84 5.73 -15.58
N PHE A 266 2.96 6.52 -14.51
CA PHE A 266 2.04 6.51 -13.39
C PHE A 266 1.06 7.70 -13.42
N MET A 267 -0.11 7.52 -12.80
CA MET A 267 -1.09 8.60 -12.63
C MET A 267 -0.52 9.73 -11.77
N TRP A 268 -0.74 10.96 -12.23
CA TRP A 268 -0.49 12.18 -11.44
C TRP A 268 -1.64 12.41 -10.45
N MET A 269 -1.50 11.87 -9.25
CA MET A 269 -2.48 12.00 -8.16
C MET A 269 -2.48 13.43 -7.54
N PRO A 270 -3.58 13.85 -6.89
CA PRO A 270 -3.58 15.09 -6.10
C PRO A 270 -2.70 14.95 -4.85
N ASP A 271 -1.41 15.19 -5.00
CA ASP A 271 -0.39 15.06 -3.95
C ASP A 271 0.74 16.09 -4.14
N ARG A 272 1.73 16.03 -3.25
CA ARG A 272 2.98 16.77 -3.32
C ARG A 272 3.98 16.04 -4.21
N TYR A 273 4.65 16.80 -5.05
CA TYR A 273 5.71 16.33 -5.93
C TYR A 273 6.99 17.12 -5.70
N LEU A 274 8.10 16.44 -5.93
CA LEU A 274 9.44 16.94 -5.76
C LEU A 274 10.23 16.79 -7.06
N CYS A 275 10.56 17.91 -7.69
CA CYS A 275 11.45 17.94 -8.84
C CYS A 275 12.82 18.47 -8.44
N LEU A 276 13.85 17.64 -8.58
CA LEU A 276 15.24 17.98 -8.30
C LEU A 276 16.00 18.22 -9.60
N ILE A 277 16.68 19.35 -9.69
CA ILE A 277 17.30 19.84 -10.93
C ILE A 277 18.80 19.99 -10.74
N ALA A 278 19.54 19.31 -11.62
CA ALA A 278 20.97 19.48 -11.78
C ALA A 278 21.27 20.29 -13.05
N HIS A 279 22.27 21.16 -12.95
CA HIS A 279 22.79 21.94 -14.06
C HIS A 279 24.24 21.57 -14.29
N ASN A 280 24.55 21.00 -15.45
CA ASN A 280 25.86 20.45 -15.82
C ASN A 280 26.38 19.41 -14.80
N GLY A 281 25.48 18.57 -14.29
CA GLY A 281 25.81 17.54 -13.31
C GLY A 281 25.82 18.00 -11.84
N GLU A 282 25.72 19.30 -11.56
CA GLU A 282 25.66 19.82 -10.18
C GLU A 282 24.20 20.08 -9.75
N PRO A 283 23.68 19.41 -8.69
CA PRO A 283 22.38 19.69 -8.11
C PRO A 283 22.32 21.13 -7.60
N PHE A 284 21.33 21.91 -8.06
CA PHE A 284 21.31 23.34 -7.71
C PHE A 284 19.94 23.89 -7.34
N TYR A 285 18.85 23.27 -7.82
CA TYR A 285 17.51 23.79 -7.56
C TYR A 285 16.50 22.69 -7.34
N LYS A 286 15.60 22.94 -6.41
CA LYS A 286 14.49 22.07 -6.05
C LYS A 286 13.20 22.82 -6.31
N VAL A 287 12.29 22.17 -7.00
CA VAL A 287 10.92 22.64 -7.23
C VAL A 287 9.97 21.66 -6.56
N SER A 288 9.29 22.11 -5.51
CA SER A 288 8.21 21.36 -4.88
C SER A 288 6.88 21.92 -5.37
N PHE A 289 5.97 21.08 -5.83
CA PHE A 289 4.66 21.52 -6.27
C PHE A 289 3.56 20.61 -5.75
N GLU A 290 2.41 21.19 -5.42
CA GLU A 290 1.21 20.44 -5.02
C GLU A 290 0.21 20.48 -6.17
N LEU A 291 -0.27 19.31 -6.61
CA LEU A 291 -1.35 19.21 -7.58
C LEU A 291 -2.69 19.18 -6.85
N ASP A 292 -3.56 20.17 -7.12
CA ASP A 292 -4.94 20.11 -6.63
C ASP A 292 -5.82 19.25 -7.55
N CYS A 293 -7.03 18.89 -7.10
CA CYS A 293 -7.98 18.11 -7.89
C CYS A 293 -8.50 18.83 -9.15
N ASN A 294 -8.18 20.12 -9.33
CA ASN A 294 -8.54 20.92 -10.50
C ASN A 294 -7.36 21.11 -11.47
N GLY A 295 -6.19 20.54 -11.18
CA GLY A 295 -4.98 20.71 -11.99
C GLY A 295 -4.24 22.03 -11.81
N LYS A 296 -4.57 22.81 -10.78
CA LYS A 296 -3.75 23.96 -10.39
C LYS A 296 -2.58 23.46 -9.55
N ALA A 297 -1.38 23.79 -10.02
CA ALA A 297 -0.16 23.53 -9.29
C ALA A 297 0.28 24.78 -8.51
N VAL A 298 0.48 24.63 -7.20
CA VAL A 298 1.18 25.67 -6.43
C VAL A 298 2.65 25.26 -6.31
N CYS A 299 3.53 26.07 -6.90
CA CYS A 299 4.95 25.77 -6.97
C CYS A 299 5.76 26.58 -5.95
N TYR A 300 6.70 25.90 -5.29
CA TYR A 300 7.69 26.46 -4.40
C TYR A 300 9.07 26.04 -4.88
N GLY A 301 10.04 26.94 -4.83
CA GLY A 301 11.38 26.65 -5.31
C GLY A 301 12.43 27.14 -4.34
N GLU A 302 13.46 26.32 -4.15
CA GLU A 302 14.59 26.62 -3.29
C GLU A 302 15.89 26.14 -3.93
N ASN A 303 16.99 26.84 -3.61
CA ASN A 303 18.31 26.37 -4.05
C ASN A 303 18.71 25.17 -3.21
N ILE A 304 19.19 24.11 -3.86
CA ILE A 304 19.70 22.93 -3.17
C ILE A 304 21.04 23.30 -2.51
N GLN A 305 21.10 23.18 -1.19
CA GLN A 305 22.33 23.32 -0.43
C GLN A 305 23.00 21.96 -0.27
N LYS A 306 24.33 21.91 -0.26
CA LYS A 306 25.11 20.67 -0.16
C LYS A 306 24.84 19.84 1.11
N ASN A 307 24.32 20.48 2.15
CA ASN A 307 23.96 19.86 3.43
C ASN A 307 22.52 19.31 3.45
N LEU A 308 21.71 19.50 2.42
CA LEU A 308 20.33 18.99 2.37
C LEU A 308 20.30 17.54 1.85
N PRO A 309 19.33 16.71 2.30
CA PRO A 309 19.15 15.34 1.80
C PRO A 309 18.98 15.28 0.28
N ASP A 310 18.34 16.30 -0.30
CA ASP A 310 18.10 16.42 -1.74
C ASP A 310 19.40 16.40 -2.55
N TYR A 311 20.48 16.99 -2.01
CA TYR A 311 21.80 16.95 -2.64
C TYR A 311 22.40 15.55 -2.60
N ALA A 312 22.25 14.85 -1.47
CA ALA A 312 22.74 13.48 -1.30
C ALA A 312 22.04 12.52 -2.29
N LEU A 313 20.73 12.66 -2.45
CA LEU A 313 19.94 11.90 -3.41
C LEU A 313 20.47 12.08 -4.84
N MET A 314 20.58 13.32 -5.32
CA MET A 314 21.01 13.56 -6.70
C MET A 314 22.47 13.23 -6.96
N ASN A 315 23.38 13.55 -6.03
CA ASN A 315 24.82 13.47 -6.28
C ASN A 315 25.42 12.09 -5.95
N TYR A 316 24.72 11.29 -5.14
CA TYR A 316 25.18 9.97 -4.72
C TYR A 316 24.22 8.90 -5.23
N LEU A 317 22.97 8.86 -4.75
CA LEU A 317 22.05 7.76 -5.06
C LEU A 317 21.67 7.66 -6.56
N GLU A 318 21.54 8.79 -7.26
CA GLU A 318 21.13 8.83 -8.67
C GLU A 318 22.29 8.78 -9.68
N VAL A 319 23.53 8.90 -9.23
CA VAL A 319 24.72 9.05 -10.10
C VAL A 319 25.76 7.96 -9.86
N ARG A 320 25.99 7.59 -8.61
CA ARG A 320 27.03 6.62 -8.25
C ARG A 320 26.56 5.19 -8.52
N LYS A 321 27.29 4.49 -9.39
CA LYS A 321 26.96 3.12 -9.82
C LYS A 321 26.87 2.14 -8.65
N GLU A 322 27.64 2.38 -7.59
CA GLU A 322 27.66 1.55 -6.39
C GLU A 322 26.28 1.51 -5.73
N TYR A 323 25.57 2.63 -5.68
CA TYR A 323 24.27 2.74 -4.99
C TYR A 323 23.07 2.67 -5.93
N LEU A 324 23.28 3.02 -7.21
CA LEU A 324 22.20 3.19 -8.19
C LEU A 324 21.36 1.92 -8.38
N SER A 325 21.97 0.74 -8.39
CA SER A 325 21.24 -0.53 -8.55
C SER A 325 20.23 -0.73 -7.43
N SER A 326 20.67 -0.68 -6.18
CA SER A 326 19.83 -0.82 -4.99
C SER A 326 18.80 0.29 -4.85
N TRP A 327 19.19 1.54 -5.11
CA TRP A 327 18.27 2.67 -5.08
C TRP A 327 17.21 2.59 -6.19
N SER A 328 17.59 2.17 -7.40
CA SER A 328 16.67 2.03 -8.53
C SER A 328 15.58 1.00 -8.28
N MET A 329 15.90 -0.08 -7.56
CA MET A 329 14.93 -1.06 -7.08
C MET A 329 14.04 -0.42 -6.01
N LEU A 330 14.63 0.12 -4.93
CA LEU A 330 13.88 0.64 -3.78
C LEU A 330 12.89 1.73 -4.18
N ARG A 331 13.30 2.70 -5.00
CA ARG A 331 12.41 3.80 -5.44
C ARG A 331 11.20 3.31 -6.24
N ARG A 332 11.27 2.13 -6.89
CA ARG A 332 10.16 1.53 -7.67
C ARG A 332 9.19 0.69 -6.83
N VAL A 333 9.57 0.30 -5.62
CA VAL A 333 8.69 -0.48 -4.73
C VAL A 333 7.71 0.46 -4.04
N MET A 334 6.43 0.12 -4.07
CA MET A 334 5.34 0.91 -3.49
C MET A 334 5.13 0.55 -2.01
N GLY A 335 4.68 1.51 -1.20
CA GLY A 335 4.31 1.26 0.20
C GLY A 335 5.48 1.18 1.19
N PHE A 336 6.68 1.60 0.80
CA PHE A 336 7.88 1.68 1.66
C PHE A 336 8.39 3.11 1.86
N ALA A 337 7.49 4.11 1.83
CA ALA A 337 7.83 5.53 1.95
C ALA A 337 8.69 5.83 3.19
N SER A 338 8.28 5.35 4.37
CA SER A 338 9.01 5.54 5.64
C SER A 338 10.45 5.01 5.58
N LEU A 339 10.66 3.87 4.92
CA LEU A 339 11.98 3.29 4.72
C LEU A 339 12.82 4.14 3.77
N LYS A 340 12.24 4.59 2.64
CA LYS A 340 12.92 5.48 1.68
C LYS A 340 13.33 6.81 2.33
N HIS A 341 12.46 7.41 3.15
CA HIS A 341 12.80 8.58 3.97
C HIS A 341 13.99 8.30 4.89
N LYS A 342 14.02 7.13 5.53
CA LYS A 342 15.13 6.76 6.42
C LYS A 342 16.44 6.57 5.66
N VAL A 343 16.40 6.02 4.44
CA VAL A 343 17.57 5.96 3.55
C VAL A 343 18.17 7.35 3.36
N MET A 344 17.34 8.36 3.05
CA MET A 344 17.82 9.74 2.86
C MET A 344 18.49 10.31 4.11
N GLU A 345 17.90 10.11 5.28
CA GLU A 345 18.46 10.54 6.56
C GLU A 345 19.82 9.88 6.83
N CYS A 346 19.92 8.56 6.60
CA CYS A 346 21.14 7.81 6.81
C CYS A 346 22.26 8.22 5.85
N PHE A 347 21.95 8.44 4.57
CA PHE A 347 22.95 8.94 3.61
C PHE A 347 23.44 10.33 3.95
N GLN A 348 22.56 11.23 4.38
CA GLN A 348 22.97 12.56 4.81
C GLN A 348 23.95 12.48 5.99
N ALA A 349 23.69 11.57 6.93
CA ALA A 349 24.56 11.32 8.07
C ALA A 349 25.93 10.75 7.66
N GLN A 350 25.97 9.84 6.69
CA GLN A 350 27.22 9.30 6.12
C GLN A 350 28.04 10.38 5.42
N VAL A 351 27.40 11.22 4.58
CA VAL A 351 28.08 12.33 3.90
C VAL A 351 28.70 13.28 4.93
N PHE A 352 27.99 13.57 6.02
CA PHE A 352 28.52 14.37 7.11
C PHE A 352 29.73 13.72 7.79
N ASP A 353 29.73 12.41 7.98
CA ASP A 353 30.88 11.70 8.52
C ASP A 353 32.09 11.72 7.58
N CYS A 354 31.90 11.53 6.27
CA CYS A 354 32.98 11.69 5.30
C CYS A 354 33.58 13.09 5.38
N LEU A 355 32.75 14.14 5.50
CA LEU A 355 33.25 15.51 5.70
C LEU A 355 34.06 15.66 6.99
N ARG A 356 33.73 14.93 8.06
CA ARG A 356 34.52 14.94 9.30
C ARG A 356 35.86 14.26 9.09
N GLU A 357 35.85 13.10 8.45
CA GLU A 357 37.05 12.30 8.15
C GLU A 357 38.02 13.07 7.25
N ASP A 358 37.51 13.72 6.20
CA ASP A 358 38.27 14.60 5.31
C ASP A 358 38.94 15.75 6.07
N ASN A 359 38.39 16.14 7.22
CA ASN A 359 38.92 17.16 8.12
C ASN A 359 39.68 16.57 9.34
N GLY A 360 40.07 15.29 9.27
CA GLY A 360 40.86 14.61 10.31
C GLY A 360 40.10 14.32 11.61
N LEU A 361 38.76 14.39 11.59
CA LEU A 361 37.90 14.08 12.73
C LEU A 361 37.28 12.70 12.57
N PHE A 362 37.14 11.97 13.67
CA PHE A 362 36.46 10.66 13.65
C PHE A 362 34.96 10.79 13.29
N PRO A 363 34.39 9.79 12.60
CA PRO A 363 32.95 9.72 12.30
C PRO A 363 32.14 9.64 13.59
N ILE A 364 30.88 10.07 13.55
CA ILE A 364 30.00 9.99 14.71
C ILE A 364 29.46 8.57 14.83
N THR A 365 29.73 7.92 15.97
CA THR A 365 29.15 6.61 16.27
C THR A 365 27.63 6.73 16.44
N ARG A 366 26.88 6.01 15.60
CA ARG A 366 25.42 5.96 15.65
C ARG A 366 24.95 4.55 15.96
N ASN A 367 23.79 4.47 16.62
CA ASN A 367 23.13 3.20 16.79
C ASN A 367 22.45 2.82 15.47
N MET A 368 22.93 1.74 14.85
CA MET A 368 22.45 1.24 13.57
C MET A 368 21.46 0.08 13.73
N ASN A 369 20.98 -0.20 14.94
CA ASN A 369 19.96 -1.23 15.13
C ASN A 369 18.57 -0.68 14.80
N TYR A 370 17.78 -1.43 14.03
CA TYR A 370 16.47 -1.02 13.54
C TYR A 370 15.36 -1.99 13.93
N VAL A 371 14.15 -1.46 14.08
CA VAL A 371 12.93 -2.25 14.28
C VAL A 371 11.99 -1.95 13.13
N PHE A 372 11.71 -2.95 12.32
CA PHE A 372 10.81 -2.90 11.19
C PHE A 372 9.46 -3.46 11.58
N ILE A 373 8.41 -2.67 11.36
CA ILE A 373 7.06 -2.96 11.81
C ILE A 373 6.14 -3.09 10.64
N GLY A 374 5.56 -4.27 10.47
CA GLY A 374 4.61 -4.54 9.40
C GLY A 374 4.43 -6.03 9.21
N GLU A 375 3.43 -6.37 8.40
CA GLU A 375 3.20 -7.75 7.99
C GLU A 375 4.25 -8.19 6.97
N GLU A 376 4.50 -9.51 6.92
CA GLU A 376 5.46 -10.08 6.00
C GLU A 376 4.88 -10.15 4.59
N ARG A 377 5.57 -9.50 3.64
CA ARG A 377 5.25 -9.54 2.21
C ARG A 377 6.40 -10.12 1.41
N ALA A 378 6.12 -10.66 0.22
CA ALA A 378 7.11 -11.24 -0.68
C ALA A 378 8.31 -10.30 -0.96
N GLU A 379 8.03 -9.00 -1.12
CA GLU A 379 9.04 -7.99 -1.45
C GLU A 379 9.86 -7.51 -0.24
N THR A 380 9.37 -7.77 0.99
CA THR A 380 9.95 -7.21 2.23
C THR A 380 11.40 -7.62 2.41
N GLN A 381 11.72 -8.88 2.10
CA GLN A 381 13.08 -9.41 2.22
C GLN A 381 14.02 -8.65 1.29
N GLN A 382 13.65 -8.55 0.02
CA GLN A 382 14.44 -7.87 -1.00
C GLN A 382 14.64 -6.38 -0.69
N VAL A 383 13.60 -5.71 -0.17
CA VAL A 383 13.68 -4.31 0.27
C VAL A 383 14.65 -4.13 1.43
N LEU A 384 14.62 -5.02 2.42
CA LEU A 384 15.54 -4.97 3.56
C LEU A 384 17.00 -5.26 3.15
N ASP A 385 17.21 -6.17 2.20
CA ASP A 385 18.54 -6.47 1.66
C ASP A 385 19.14 -5.25 0.97
N HIS A 386 18.37 -4.58 0.10
CA HIS A 386 18.82 -3.34 -0.56
C HIS A 386 18.99 -2.18 0.44
N PHE A 387 18.12 -2.07 1.44
CA PHE A 387 18.26 -1.08 2.51
C PHE A 387 19.57 -1.28 3.29
N ALA A 388 19.87 -2.53 3.65
CA ALA A 388 21.10 -2.88 4.34
C ALA A 388 22.36 -2.60 3.51
N TYR A 389 22.33 -2.95 2.22
CA TYR A 389 23.41 -2.68 1.29
C TYR A 389 23.72 -1.17 1.19
N LEU A 390 22.67 -0.35 1.13
CA LEU A 390 22.78 1.11 1.12
C LEU A 390 23.37 1.68 2.42
N LEU A 391 23.06 1.09 3.58
CA LEU A 391 23.55 1.57 4.88
C LEU A 391 25.01 1.25 5.16
N CYS A 392 25.48 0.08 4.73
CA CYS A 392 26.71 -0.49 5.27
C CYS A 392 27.69 -1.02 4.21
N GLN A 393 27.38 -0.89 2.91
CA GLN A 393 28.18 -1.46 1.80
C GLN A 393 28.35 -2.99 2.00
N PRO A 394 29.13 -3.78 1.22
CA PRO A 394 28.96 -5.24 1.22
C PRO A 394 29.46 -5.83 2.54
N LYS A 395 28.53 -5.99 3.48
CA LYS A 395 28.63 -6.75 4.71
C LYS A 395 27.60 -7.87 4.62
N ASP A 396 27.95 -9.06 5.08
CA ASP A 396 27.06 -10.21 4.98
C ASP A 396 25.74 -9.92 5.72
N PHE A 397 24.64 -10.01 4.97
CA PHE A 397 23.28 -9.86 5.49
C PHE A 397 22.70 -11.25 5.76
N HIS A 398 22.33 -11.50 7.01
CA HIS A 398 21.87 -12.81 7.45
C HIS A 398 20.48 -12.74 8.08
N TYR A 399 19.57 -13.58 7.60
CA TYR A 399 18.30 -13.82 8.26
C TYR A 399 18.45 -14.89 9.33
N LEU A 400 17.98 -14.58 10.54
CA LEU A 400 17.96 -15.50 11.66
C LEU A 400 16.53 -15.67 12.16
N ASP A 401 16.04 -16.89 12.02
CA ASP A 401 14.72 -17.27 12.47
C ASP A 401 14.69 -17.55 13.99
N ILE A 402 13.92 -16.70 14.68
CA ILE A 402 13.24 -16.92 15.96
C ILE A 402 12.99 -18.39 16.36
N GLU A 403 12.11 -19.00 15.57
CA GLU A 403 11.48 -20.28 15.88
C GLU A 403 12.50 -21.41 15.85
N TYR A 404 13.40 -21.38 14.88
CA TYR A 404 14.51 -22.34 14.79
C TYR A 404 15.36 -22.36 16.08
N LEU A 405 15.67 -21.20 16.66
CA LEU A 405 16.44 -21.11 17.90
C LEU A 405 15.67 -21.56 19.15
N ALA A 406 14.34 -21.49 19.11
CA ALA A 406 13.48 -21.89 20.21
C ALA A 406 13.24 -23.40 20.30
N GLU A 407 13.62 -24.17 19.25
CA GLU A 407 13.51 -25.62 19.24
C GLU A 407 14.33 -26.27 20.36
N PRO A 408 13.81 -27.31 21.06
CA PRO A 408 14.46 -27.87 22.25
C PRO A 408 15.89 -28.38 22.03
N LYS A 409 16.20 -28.86 20.81
CA LYS A 409 17.54 -29.33 20.43
C LYS A 409 18.54 -28.16 20.36
N ASN A 410 18.13 -27.06 19.73
CA ASN A 410 18.97 -25.86 19.52
C ASN A 410 19.04 -24.98 20.78
N ALA A 411 17.98 -24.98 21.60
CA ALA A 411 17.95 -24.30 22.89
C ALA A 411 18.94 -24.88 23.91
N ALA A 412 19.23 -26.18 23.81
CA ALA A 412 20.26 -26.84 24.63
C ALA A 412 21.68 -26.43 24.19
N GLU A 413 21.92 -26.25 22.89
CA GLU A 413 23.19 -25.78 22.33
C GLU A 413 23.48 -24.31 22.67
N LEU A 414 22.46 -23.45 22.75
CA LEU A 414 22.59 -22.04 23.20
C LEU A 414 23.23 -21.87 24.60
N CYS A 415 23.29 -22.93 25.40
CA CYS A 415 23.96 -22.94 26.71
C CYS A 415 25.44 -23.40 26.65
N GLY A 416 25.90 -23.95 25.52
CA GLY A 416 27.22 -24.56 25.33
C GLY A 416 28.05 -23.99 24.18
N GLU A 417 27.61 -24.17 22.93
CA GLU A 417 28.34 -23.79 21.69
C GLU A 417 27.42 -23.04 20.71
N MET A 418 27.99 -22.07 19.98
CA MET A 418 27.24 -21.17 19.10
C MET A 418 26.66 -21.93 17.89
N PRO A 419 25.47 -21.58 17.38
CA PRO A 419 25.10 -21.95 16.03
C PRO A 419 26.13 -21.33 15.06
N ASP A 420 26.74 -22.15 14.20
CA ASP A 420 27.75 -21.75 13.19
C ASP A 420 27.34 -20.52 12.35
N ALA A 421 26.03 -20.27 12.22
CA ALA A 421 25.47 -19.14 11.50
C ALA A 421 25.84 -17.77 12.10
N LEU A 422 25.96 -17.65 13.43
CA LEU A 422 26.23 -16.38 14.10
C LEU A 422 27.72 -16.10 14.34
N ASP A 423 28.56 -17.15 14.40
CA ASP A 423 30.00 -16.98 14.57
C ASP A 423 30.68 -16.51 13.25
N LYS A 424 30.00 -16.70 12.11
CA LYS A 424 30.35 -16.11 10.81
C LYS A 424 30.01 -14.62 10.70
N CYS A 425 29.09 -14.11 11.52
CA CYS A 425 28.57 -12.74 11.43
C CYS A 425 29.43 -11.66 12.12
N LYS A 426 30.75 -11.84 12.23
CA LYS A 426 31.62 -10.94 13.03
C LYS A 426 31.60 -9.47 12.60
N GLU A 427 31.19 -9.16 11.37
CA GLU A 427 31.04 -7.78 10.88
C GLU A 427 29.76 -7.53 10.05
N GLY A 428 28.73 -8.36 10.21
CA GLY A 428 27.51 -8.36 9.38
C GLY A 428 26.26 -7.69 9.98
N ILE A 429 25.17 -7.73 9.22
CA ILE A 429 23.82 -7.36 9.67
C ILE A 429 23.01 -8.63 9.91
N VAL A 430 22.42 -8.76 11.09
CA VAL A 430 21.58 -9.90 11.48
C VAL A 430 20.13 -9.44 11.59
N CYS A 431 19.28 -9.98 10.73
CA CYS A 431 17.85 -9.72 10.71
C CYS A 431 17.08 -10.82 11.45
N LEU A 432 16.50 -10.49 12.61
CA LEU A 432 15.69 -11.39 13.42
C LEU A 432 14.27 -11.42 12.89
N THR A 433 13.80 -12.60 12.48
CA THR A 433 12.43 -12.83 12.00
C THR A 433 11.66 -13.75 12.95
N ARG A 434 10.31 -13.71 12.88
CA ARG A 434 9.39 -14.51 13.71
C ARG A 434 9.73 -14.46 15.20
N ILE A 435 9.65 -13.27 15.79
CA ILE A 435 10.09 -13.02 17.17
C ILE A 435 9.14 -13.55 18.25
N ALA A 436 7.97 -14.11 17.90
CA ALA A 436 7.00 -14.65 18.86
C ALA A 436 7.61 -15.56 19.96
N PRO A 437 8.60 -16.44 19.67
CA PRO A 437 9.24 -17.27 20.70
C PRO A 437 10.04 -16.49 21.76
N LEU A 438 10.50 -15.27 21.46
CA LEU A 438 11.14 -14.39 22.46
C LEU A 438 10.16 -13.94 23.55
N LEU A 439 8.88 -13.92 23.22
CA LEU A 439 7.79 -13.53 24.12
C LEU A 439 7.34 -14.69 25.03
N GLY A 440 7.72 -15.93 24.69
CA GLY A 440 7.34 -17.16 25.41
C GLY A 440 8.32 -17.58 26.52
N GLY A 441 8.03 -18.72 27.16
CA GLY A 441 8.77 -19.21 28.34
C GLY A 441 10.28 -19.45 28.14
N ASN A 442 10.69 -19.86 26.93
CA ASN A 442 12.10 -20.08 26.57
C ASN A 442 12.81 -18.79 26.09
N GLY A 443 12.09 -17.68 25.92
CA GLY A 443 12.61 -16.44 25.35
C GLY A 443 13.75 -15.80 26.18
N ARG A 444 13.81 -16.05 27.50
CA ARG A 444 14.85 -15.49 28.37
C ARG A 444 16.26 -15.98 28.05
N ALA A 445 16.41 -17.20 27.54
CA ALA A 445 17.72 -17.73 27.14
C ALA A 445 18.21 -17.06 25.86
N ILE A 446 17.33 -16.97 24.86
CA ILE A 446 17.59 -16.28 23.59
C ILE A 446 17.86 -14.79 23.81
N TYR A 447 17.08 -14.13 24.67
CA TYR A 447 17.32 -12.74 25.06
C TYR A 447 18.70 -12.53 25.69
N ARG A 448 19.13 -13.40 26.62
CA ARG A 448 20.47 -13.30 27.22
C ARG A 448 21.57 -13.42 26.17
N PHE A 449 21.39 -14.30 25.20
CA PHE A 449 22.30 -14.46 24.06
C PHE A 449 22.35 -13.19 23.20
N LEU A 450 21.19 -12.68 22.76
CA LEU A 450 21.08 -11.45 21.96
C LEU A 450 21.67 -10.25 22.69
N LYS A 451 21.40 -10.11 23.98
CA LYS A 451 21.92 -9.01 24.80
C LYS A 451 23.43 -9.04 24.89
N ARG A 452 24.04 -10.21 25.10
CA ARG A 452 25.50 -10.36 25.09
C ARG A 452 26.10 -9.87 23.76
N LYS A 453 25.49 -10.24 22.63
CA LYS A 453 25.98 -9.81 21.31
C LYS A 453 25.76 -8.33 21.02
N LEU A 454 24.65 -7.75 21.49
CA LEU A 454 24.42 -6.31 21.42
C LEU A 454 25.44 -5.52 22.24
N ASP A 455 25.85 -6.05 23.39
CA ASP A 455 26.84 -5.41 24.28
C ASP A 455 28.28 -5.56 23.74
N GLU A 456 28.56 -6.61 22.97
CA GLU A 456 29.85 -6.79 22.26
C GLU A 456 30.03 -5.78 21.10
N GLY A 457 28.94 -5.28 20.49
CA GLY A 457 28.97 -4.15 19.55
C GLY A 457 29.47 -4.46 18.12
N TYR A 458 29.74 -5.72 17.78
CA TYR A 458 30.32 -6.11 16.48
C TYR A 458 29.28 -6.29 15.36
N CYS A 459 28.00 -6.49 15.70
CA CYS A 459 26.94 -6.77 14.73
C CYS A 459 25.82 -5.73 14.81
N THR A 460 25.27 -5.39 13.64
CA THR A 460 24.05 -4.58 13.57
C THR A 460 22.83 -5.50 13.55
N PHE A 461 21.82 -5.19 14.35
CA PHE A 461 20.61 -6.00 14.47
C PHE A 461 19.39 -5.31 13.88
N PHE A 462 18.72 -6.02 12.98
CA PHE A 462 17.40 -5.66 12.48
C PHE A 462 16.37 -6.57 13.14
N ILE A 463 15.30 -6.01 13.67
CA ILE A 463 14.17 -6.79 14.22
C ILE A 463 12.98 -6.60 13.31
N ARG A 464 12.39 -7.69 12.82
CA ARG A 464 11.12 -7.66 12.11
C ARG A 464 10.01 -8.17 13.03
N ALA A 465 8.97 -7.38 13.21
CA ALA A 465 7.88 -7.69 14.13
C ALA A 465 6.57 -6.99 13.72
N THR A 466 5.44 -7.50 14.18
CA THR A 466 4.19 -6.72 14.19
C THR A 466 4.24 -5.63 15.28
N GLU A 467 3.35 -4.63 15.20
CA GLU A 467 3.25 -3.56 16.22
C GLU A 467 3.02 -4.16 17.62
N ALA A 468 2.15 -5.18 17.71
CA ALA A 468 1.84 -5.86 18.96
C ALA A 468 3.05 -6.62 19.51
N GLU A 469 3.76 -7.37 18.67
CA GLU A 469 4.95 -8.11 19.08
C GLU A 469 6.09 -7.18 19.51
N ALA A 470 6.32 -6.08 18.78
CA ALA A 470 7.35 -5.10 19.13
C ALA A 470 7.07 -4.47 20.50
N VAL A 471 5.82 -4.05 20.75
CA VAL A 471 5.41 -3.48 22.05
C VAL A 471 5.63 -4.51 23.17
N GLN A 472 5.15 -5.74 22.98
CA GLN A 472 5.32 -6.81 23.97
C GLN A 472 6.80 -7.14 24.22
N LEU A 473 7.63 -7.20 23.18
CA LEU A 473 9.06 -7.47 23.30
C LEU A 473 9.75 -6.44 24.20
N PHE A 474 9.49 -5.16 23.97
CA PHE A 474 10.09 -4.06 24.73
C PHE A 474 9.47 -3.86 26.12
N ASP A 475 8.29 -4.41 26.38
CA ASP A 475 7.68 -4.44 27.72
C ASP A 475 8.26 -5.59 28.56
N ILE A 476 8.47 -6.77 27.96
CA ILE A 476 9.11 -7.92 28.62
C ILE A 476 10.60 -7.66 28.86
N TYR A 477 11.30 -7.05 27.90
CA TYR A 477 12.73 -6.75 27.96
C TYR A 477 13.03 -5.24 27.79
N PRO A 478 12.75 -4.40 28.80
CA PRO A 478 12.95 -2.95 28.69
C PRO A 478 14.38 -2.52 28.38
N ALA A 479 15.38 -3.33 28.75
CA ALA A 479 16.79 -3.04 28.50
C ALA A 479 17.15 -2.99 27.00
N LEU A 480 16.35 -3.59 26.11
CA LEU A 480 16.56 -3.50 24.67
C LEU A 480 16.25 -2.09 24.12
N ARG A 481 15.44 -1.28 24.82
CA ARG A 481 15.07 0.07 24.35
C ARG A 481 16.27 1.01 24.21
N ALA A 482 17.34 0.79 24.97
CA ALA A 482 18.59 1.54 24.82
C ALA A 482 19.36 1.13 23.55
N SER A 483 19.27 -0.16 23.18
CA SER A 483 19.90 -0.71 21.99
C SER A 483 19.08 -0.50 20.71
N PHE A 484 17.79 -0.20 20.81
CA PHE A 484 16.89 0.09 19.68
C PHE A 484 16.16 1.41 19.89
N PRO A 485 16.70 2.55 19.39
CA PRO A 485 16.12 3.86 19.62
C PRO A 485 14.81 4.01 18.83
N LYS A 486 13.89 4.81 19.37
CA LYS A 486 12.59 5.08 18.71
C LYS A 486 12.73 5.68 17.32
N SER A 487 13.80 6.44 17.05
CA SER A 487 14.11 7.04 15.74
C SER A 487 14.49 6.03 14.66
N ASN A 488 14.76 4.77 15.04
CA ASN A 488 15.09 3.66 14.13
C ASN A 488 13.94 2.65 14.04
N ARG A 489 12.74 3.04 14.49
CA ARG A 489 11.51 2.30 14.27
C ARG A 489 10.95 2.70 12.90
N ILE A 490 10.81 1.75 12.00
CA ILE A 490 10.37 1.98 10.62
C ILE A 490 9.12 1.16 10.38
N GLU A 491 8.03 1.84 10.02
CA GLU A 491 6.81 1.18 9.58
C GLU A 491 6.96 0.75 8.12
N LEU A 492 6.79 -0.53 7.86
CA LEU A 492 6.79 -1.15 6.55
C LEU A 492 5.36 -1.27 6.05
N GLY A 493 5.16 -0.99 4.77
CA GLY A 493 3.88 -1.24 4.11
C GLY A 493 2.83 -0.15 4.29
N CYS A 494 3.21 1.07 4.66
CA CYS A 494 2.34 2.24 4.64
C CYS A 494 2.14 2.72 3.19
N TYR A 495 0.96 2.50 2.61
CA TYR A 495 0.64 3.01 1.28
C TYR A 495 0.12 4.44 1.37
N THR A 496 0.71 5.32 0.58
CA THR A 496 0.12 6.61 0.25
C THR A 496 -1.01 6.43 -0.78
N PRO A 497 -1.90 7.41 -0.96
CA PRO A 497 -2.87 7.41 -2.05
C PRO A 497 -2.23 7.14 -3.42
N SER A 498 -1.06 7.72 -3.66
CA SER A 498 -0.25 7.51 -4.87
C SER A 498 0.23 6.06 -4.99
N ASP A 499 0.79 5.49 -3.91
CA ASP A 499 1.23 4.08 -3.89
C ASP A 499 0.08 3.12 -4.24
N VAL A 500 -1.12 3.34 -3.69
CA VAL A 500 -2.29 2.47 -3.98
C VAL A 500 -2.64 2.56 -5.47
N ALA A 501 -2.75 3.78 -5.99
CA ALA A 501 -3.14 4.02 -7.37
C ALA A 501 -2.13 3.42 -8.36
N HIS A 502 -0.83 3.59 -8.10
CA HIS A 502 0.25 3.03 -8.90
C HIS A 502 0.32 1.51 -8.80
N THR A 503 0.01 0.94 -7.63
CA THR A 503 -0.07 -0.52 -7.44
C THR A 503 -1.19 -1.12 -8.29
N ILE A 504 -2.35 -0.47 -8.33
CA ILE A 504 -3.48 -0.90 -9.18
C ILE A 504 -3.08 -0.83 -10.66
N GLN A 505 -2.48 0.28 -11.12
CA GLN A 505 -1.99 0.42 -12.51
C GLN A 505 -0.99 -0.68 -12.87
N LYS A 506 0.03 -0.90 -12.03
CA LYS A 506 1.05 -1.91 -12.27
C LYS A 506 0.47 -3.33 -12.33
N SER A 507 -0.53 -3.63 -11.49
CA SER A 507 -1.21 -4.93 -11.51
C SER A 507 -1.99 -5.17 -12.80
N LEU A 508 -2.59 -4.12 -13.36
CA LEU A 508 -3.24 -4.16 -14.67
C LEU A 508 -2.25 -4.30 -15.83
N GLU A 509 -1.15 -3.56 -15.81
CA GLU A 509 -0.10 -3.64 -16.83
C GLU A 509 0.49 -5.05 -16.92
N ASN A 510 0.71 -5.71 -15.78
CA ASN A 510 1.16 -7.11 -15.72
C ASN A 510 0.18 -8.08 -16.41
N GLN A 511 -1.10 -7.69 -16.53
CA GLN A 511 -2.16 -8.44 -17.21
C GLN A 511 -2.48 -7.88 -18.60
N GLN A 512 -1.67 -6.95 -19.12
CA GLN A 512 -1.88 -6.25 -20.40
C GLN A 512 -3.18 -5.45 -20.47
N LEU A 513 -3.67 -4.97 -19.33
CA LEU A 513 -4.84 -4.12 -19.20
C LEU A 513 -4.43 -2.70 -18.83
N TYR A 514 -5.20 -1.71 -19.25
CA TYR A 514 -4.96 -0.29 -18.99
C TYR A 514 -6.27 0.43 -18.70
N PHE A 515 -6.23 1.51 -17.93
CA PHE A 515 -7.39 2.37 -17.75
C PHE A 515 -7.53 3.37 -18.90
N SER A 516 -8.77 3.67 -19.29
CA SER A 516 -9.01 4.86 -20.11
C SER A 516 -8.72 6.13 -19.30
N PRO A 517 -8.38 7.28 -19.92
CA PRO A 517 -8.11 8.52 -19.18
C PRO A 517 -9.27 8.94 -18.26
N LYS A 518 -10.52 8.66 -18.66
CA LYS A 518 -11.69 8.91 -17.82
C LYS A 518 -11.73 7.99 -16.60
N ALA A 519 -11.34 6.72 -16.77
CA ALA A 519 -11.31 5.73 -15.70
C ALA A 519 -10.21 6.03 -14.68
N GLU A 520 -9.02 6.44 -15.14
CA GLU A 520 -7.93 6.90 -14.28
C GLU A 520 -8.37 8.06 -13.38
N ARG A 521 -9.00 9.09 -13.97
CA ARG A 521 -9.54 10.22 -13.21
C ARG A 521 -10.57 9.77 -12.17
N TYR A 522 -11.49 8.89 -12.57
CA TYR A 522 -12.50 8.36 -11.66
C TYR A 522 -11.86 7.57 -10.50
N LEU A 523 -10.86 6.74 -10.80
CA LEU A 523 -10.10 6.00 -9.79
C LEU A 523 -9.35 6.95 -8.84
N ALA A 524 -8.72 8.00 -9.36
CA ALA A 524 -8.02 8.98 -8.54
C ALA A 524 -8.97 9.70 -7.57
N ASP A 525 -10.14 10.14 -8.06
CA ASP A 525 -11.19 10.76 -7.24
C ASP A 525 -11.73 9.79 -6.18
N LEU A 526 -11.91 8.52 -6.53
CA LEU A 526 -12.32 7.46 -5.62
C LEU A 526 -11.28 7.26 -4.51
N ILE A 527 -10.01 7.03 -4.85
CA ILE A 527 -8.92 6.80 -3.88
C ILE A 527 -8.80 8.00 -2.93
N MET A 528 -8.86 9.22 -3.44
CA MET A 528 -8.82 10.42 -2.61
C MET A 528 -10.05 10.54 -1.70
N THR A 529 -11.21 10.08 -2.14
CA THR A 529 -12.41 10.00 -1.31
C THR A 529 -12.23 8.99 -0.17
N LEU A 530 -11.70 7.80 -0.46
CA LEU A 530 -11.41 6.76 0.54
C LEU A 530 -10.34 7.21 1.54
N TYR A 531 -9.32 7.91 1.06
CA TYR A 531 -8.30 8.51 1.91
C TYR A 531 -8.89 9.50 2.90
N ARG A 532 -9.78 10.42 2.44
CA ARG A 532 -10.48 11.37 3.32
C ARG A 532 -11.40 10.70 4.35
N LYS A 533 -11.94 9.53 4.03
CA LYS A 533 -12.73 8.70 4.97
C LYS A 533 -11.86 7.91 5.95
N GLY A 534 -10.55 7.81 5.70
CA GLY A 534 -9.61 7.01 6.49
C GLY A 534 -9.67 5.50 6.22
N GLU A 535 -10.39 5.08 5.17
CA GLU A 535 -10.55 3.68 4.77
C GLU A 535 -9.32 3.15 4.02
N LEU A 536 -8.54 4.06 3.42
CA LEU A 536 -7.32 3.72 2.68
C LEU A 536 -6.16 3.25 3.60
N ASN A 537 -6.22 3.51 4.91
CA ASN A 537 -5.15 3.14 5.83
C ASN A 537 -4.92 1.62 5.94
N GLN A 538 -5.92 0.83 5.54
CA GLN A 538 -5.83 -0.63 5.52
C GLN A 538 -5.43 -1.17 4.15
N TRP A 539 -5.30 -0.31 3.14
CA TRP A 539 -5.02 -0.77 1.79
C TRP A 539 -3.53 -1.03 1.61
N GLY A 540 -3.20 -2.27 1.26
CA GLY A 540 -1.94 -2.62 0.66
C GLY A 540 -2.09 -3.23 -0.73
N GLN A 541 -1.09 -4.01 -1.14
CA GLN A 541 -1.11 -4.74 -2.39
C GLN A 541 -2.27 -5.73 -2.46
N GLU A 542 -2.52 -6.49 -1.39
CA GLU A 542 -3.61 -7.47 -1.36
C GLU A 542 -4.99 -6.81 -1.49
N GLU A 543 -5.21 -5.66 -0.85
CA GLU A 543 -6.44 -4.89 -0.98
C GLU A 543 -6.59 -4.28 -2.37
N ALA A 544 -5.51 -3.79 -2.97
CA ALA A 544 -5.51 -3.29 -4.34
C ALA A 544 -5.83 -4.40 -5.35
N GLU A 545 -5.28 -5.59 -5.17
CA GLU A 545 -5.59 -6.77 -6.00
C GLU A 545 -7.04 -7.23 -5.77
N ARG A 546 -7.50 -7.29 -4.52
CA ARG A 546 -8.89 -7.60 -4.17
C ARG A 546 -9.86 -6.60 -4.81
N PHE A 547 -9.52 -5.30 -4.78
CA PHE A 547 -10.28 -4.26 -5.44
C PHE A 547 -10.42 -4.53 -6.94
N LEU A 548 -9.34 -4.91 -7.63
CA LEU A 548 -9.42 -5.28 -9.04
C LEU A 548 -10.33 -6.50 -9.26
N GLN A 549 -10.18 -7.54 -8.45
CA GLN A 549 -10.96 -8.79 -8.58
C GLN A 549 -12.45 -8.64 -8.26
N GLU A 550 -12.81 -7.82 -7.28
CA GLU A 550 -14.19 -7.69 -6.80
C GLU A 550 -14.92 -6.50 -7.42
N SER A 551 -14.21 -5.38 -7.61
CA SER A 551 -14.81 -4.08 -7.98
C SER A 551 -14.58 -3.68 -9.43
N VAL A 552 -13.67 -4.34 -10.17
CA VAL A 552 -13.30 -3.95 -11.55
C VAL A 552 -13.55 -5.08 -12.56
N PHE A 553 -12.88 -6.22 -12.40
CA PHE A 553 -12.90 -7.29 -13.40
C PHE A 553 -14.29 -7.90 -13.69
N PRO A 554 -15.19 -8.12 -12.71
CA PRO A 554 -16.51 -8.68 -13.00
C PRO A 554 -17.33 -7.76 -13.92
N TYR A 555 -17.23 -6.45 -13.70
CA TYR A 555 -17.97 -5.46 -14.48
C TYR A 555 -17.33 -5.22 -15.85
N PHE A 556 -15.99 -5.19 -15.91
CA PHE A 556 -15.25 -5.18 -17.16
C PHE A 556 -15.63 -6.37 -18.06
N GLN A 557 -15.65 -7.60 -17.49
CA GLN A 557 -16.08 -8.80 -18.22
C GLN A 557 -17.51 -8.68 -18.71
N GLN A 558 -18.44 -8.21 -17.88
CA GLN A 558 -19.83 -8.00 -18.28
C GLN A 558 -19.96 -7.00 -19.42
N ARG A 559 -19.27 -5.86 -19.35
CA ARG A 559 -19.28 -4.85 -20.42
C ARG A 559 -18.76 -5.46 -21.72
N VAL A 560 -17.60 -6.09 -21.68
CA VAL A 560 -16.97 -6.72 -22.85
C VAL A 560 -17.87 -7.81 -23.47
N LEU A 561 -18.52 -8.66 -22.67
CA LEU A 561 -19.44 -9.69 -23.15
C LEU A 561 -20.73 -9.13 -23.78
N ASN A 562 -21.17 -7.95 -23.33
CA ASN A 562 -22.38 -7.29 -23.84
C ASN A 562 -22.14 -6.50 -25.14
N LEU A 563 -20.89 -6.35 -25.59
CA LEU A 563 -20.58 -5.67 -26.85
C LEU A 563 -20.92 -6.58 -28.04
N ALA A 564 -22.10 -6.33 -28.63
CA ALA A 564 -22.67 -7.20 -29.66
C ALA A 564 -22.01 -7.10 -31.04
N ASN A 565 -21.09 -6.17 -31.30
CA ASN A 565 -20.27 -6.07 -32.52
C ASN A 565 -19.10 -5.09 -32.26
N VAL A 566 -17.87 -5.59 -32.18
CA VAL A 566 -16.65 -4.76 -32.12
C VAL A 566 -15.88 -4.94 -33.41
N ASP A 567 -15.58 -3.83 -34.09
CA ASP A 567 -14.77 -3.80 -35.30
C ASP A 567 -13.41 -4.46 -35.05
N GLU A 568 -12.95 -5.28 -36.00
CA GLU A 568 -11.74 -6.10 -35.84
C GLU A 568 -10.48 -5.27 -35.56
N ALA A 569 -10.44 -4.02 -36.04
CA ALA A 569 -9.39 -3.06 -35.79
C ALA A 569 -9.38 -2.49 -34.34
N GLU A 570 -10.53 -2.46 -33.66
CA GLU A 570 -10.67 -1.88 -32.31
C GLU A 570 -10.73 -2.94 -31.21
N ARG A 571 -10.88 -4.22 -31.58
CA ARG A 571 -10.97 -5.35 -30.63
C ARG A 571 -9.84 -5.31 -29.61
N GLN A 572 -8.60 -5.25 -30.05
CA GLN A 572 -7.44 -5.32 -29.15
C GLN A 572 -7.47 -4.19 -28.10
N THR A 573 -7.88 -2.98 -28.49
CA THR A 573 -8.02 -1.84 -27.58
C THR A 573 -9.18 -2.03 -26.61
N VAL A 574 -10.34 -2.47 -27.10
CA VAL A 574 -11.56 -2.68 -26.29
C VAL A 574 -11.36 -3.79 -25.25
N TYR A 575 -10.70 -4.90 -25.63
CA TYR A 575 -10.39 -6.02 -24.71
C TYR A 575 -9.28 -5.70 -23.72
N ALA A 576 -8.57 -4.59 -23.87
CA ALA A 576 -7.48 -4.18 -22.98
C ALA A 576 -7.80 -2.93 -22.15
N THR A 577 -8.86 -2.18 -22.46
CA THR A 577 -9.15 -0.88 -21.85
C THR A 577 -10.29 -0.96 -20.84
N ILE A 578 -10.03 -0.60 -19.59
CA ILE A 578 -11.01 -0.49 -18.51
C ILE A 578 -11.62 0.92 -18.52
N GLU A 579 -12.94 1.00 -18.52
CA GLU A 579 -13.71 2.25 -18.56
C GLU A 579 -14.28 2.61 -17.17
N PRO A 580 -14.72 3.87 -16.93
CA PRO A 580 -15.22 4.29 -15.63
C PRO A 580 -16.39 3.45 -15.10
N GLU A 581 -17.23 2.95 -16.00
CA GLU A 581 -18.40 2.13 -15.66
C GLU A 581 -18.05 0.72 -15.17
N ASP A 582 -16.82 0.27 -15.47
CA ASP A 582 -16.26 -0.99 -14.97
C ASP A 582 -15.78 -0.86 -13.52
N ILE A 583 -15.53 0.36 -13.03
CA ILE A 583 -15.03 0.60 -11.68
C ILE A 583 -16.20 0.81 -10.72
N ARG A 584 -16.62 -0.28 -10.06
CA ARG A 584 -17.67 -0.24 -9.04
C ARG A 584 -17.10 -0.51 -7.67
N TYR A 585 -16.56 0.54 -7.08
CA TYR A 585 -16.32 0.56 -5.64
C TYR A 585 -17.61 0.95 -4.92
N GLU A 586 -18.49 -0.03 -4.76
CA GLU A 586 -19.29 -0.02 -3.55
C GLU A 586 -18.27 -0.17 -2.43
N THR A 587 -18.16 0.85 -1.54
CA THR A 587 -17.39 0.69 -0.30
C THR A 587 -17.66 -0.70 0.19
N ALA A 588 -16.61 -1.51 0.34
CA ALA A 588 -16.71 -2.86 0.85
C ALA A 588 -17.23 -2.75 2.30
N GLU A 589 -18.54 -2.57 2.41
CA GLU A 589 -19.40 -3.17 3.40
C GLU A 589 -19.19 -4.67 3.25
N LYS A 590 -18.00 -5.16 3.67
CA LYS A 590 -17.76 -6.58 3.85
C LYS A 590 -18.89 -7.07 4.76
N ASP A 591 -19.79 -7.84 4.18
CA ASP A 591 -20.92 -8.56 4.76
C ASP A 591 -22.01 -7.79 5.54
N GLY A 592 -22.06 -6.45 5.48
CA GLY A 592 -23.00 -5.69 6.31
C GLY A 592 -23.68 -4.55 5.58
N LEU A 593 -24.94 -4.74 5.16
CA LEU A 593 -25.93 -3.69 4.90
C LEU A 593 -25.54 -2.35 5.56
N SER A 594 -25.32 -1.30 4.76
CA SER A 594 -25.04 0.05 5.26
C SER A 594 -25.88 0.41 6.46
N TYR A 595 -25.33 1.14 7.45
CA TYR A 595 -26.15 1.66 8.54
C TYR A 595 -27.43 2.32 7.99
N GLY A 596 -27.33 3.08 6.88
CA GLY A 596 -28.48 3.67 6.21
C GLY A 596 -29.46 2.66 5.59
N GLN A 597 -28.98 1.53 5.06
CA GLN A 597 -29.82 0.46 4.52
C GLN A 597 -30.49 -0.36 5.64
N CYS A 598 -29.73 -0.78 6.66
CA CYS A 598 -30.27 -1.44 7.85
C CYS A 598 -31.29 -0.56 8.58
N MET A 599 -31.00 0.74 8.71
CA MET A 599 -31.90 1.68 9.38
C MET A 599 -33.18 1.88 8.58
N LYS A 600 -33.13 1.88 7.23
CA LYS A 600 -34.34 1.89 6.39
C LYS A 600 -35.25 0.67 6.64
N GLU A 601 -34.68 -0.53 6.78
CA GLU A 601 -35.45 -1.74 7.12
C GLU A 601 -36.16 -1.58 8.48
N LEU A 602 -35.45 -1.04 9.48
CA LEU A 602 -36.03 -0.79 10.80
C LEU A 602 -37.06 0.36 10.78
N GLU A 603 -36.81 1.42 10.01
CA GLU A 603 -37.72 2.56 9.82
C GLU A 603 -39.05 2.13 9.18
N ALA A 604 -39.00 1.17 8.25
CA ALA A 604 -40.17 0.57 7.63
C ALA A 604 -41.02 -0.28 8.59
N MET A 605 -40.45 -0.77 9.69
CA MET A 605 -41.24 -1.42 10.74
C MET A 605 -42.12 -0.40 11.46
N VAL A 606 -43.36 -0.81 11.70
CA VAL A 606 -44.38 0.01 12.35
C VAL A 606 -44.04 0.20 13.85
N GLY A 607 -44.09 1.44 14.34
CA GLY A 607 -43.77 1.78 15.72
C GLY A 607 -42.27 1.89 16.03
N LEU A 608 -41.87 1.45 17.24
CA LEU A 608 -40.48 1.33 17.72
C LEU A 608 -39.70 2.66 17.85
N VAL A 609 -40.39 3.76 18.15
CA VAL A 609 -39.78 5.12 18.19
C VAL A 609 -38.57 5.19 19.12
N ASP A 610 -38.66 4.60 20.31
CA ASP A 610 -37.58 4.65 21.30
C ASP A 610 -36.34 3.86 20.87
N ILE A 611 -36.53 2.72 20.19
CA ILE A 611 -35.42 1.91 19.66
C ILE A 611 -34.75 2.64 18.49
N LYS A 612 -35.54 3.20 17.57
CA LYS A 612 -35.04 3.97 16.43
C LYS A 612 -34.20 5.17 16.90
N ARG A 613 -34.70 5.90 17.90
CA ARG A 613 -33.97 7.03 18.51
C ARG A 613 -32.68 6.57 19.17
N HIS A 614 -32.74 5.53 19.99
CA HIS A 614 -31.57 5.00 20.69
C HIS A 614 -30.46 4.58 19.71
N LEU A 615 -30.81 3.86 18.64
CA LEU A 615 -29.83 3.47 17.62
C LEU A 615 -29.21 4.67 16.90
N ALA A 616 -30.00 5.69 16.59
CA ALA A 616 -29.48 6.93 16.00
C ALA A 616 -28.52 7.67 16.95
N GLU A 617 -28.84 7.73 18.24
CA GLU A 617 -27.97 8.30 19.28
C GLU A 617 -26.66 7.51 19.42
N THR A 618 -26.74 6.18 19.46
CA THR A 618 -25.58 5.28 19.52
C THR A 618 -24.70 5.44 18.28
N PHE A 619 -25.28 5.52 17.08
CA PHE A 619 -24.55 5.80 15.84
C PHE A 619 -23.76 7.11 15.92
N ASN A 620 -24.44 8.19 16.33
CA ASN A 620 -23.82 9.50 16.46
C ASN A 620 -22.69 9.49 17.49
N HIS A 621 -22.85 8.78 18.61
CA HIS A 621 -21.82 8.63 19.63
C HIS A 621 -20.60 7.84 19.12
N VAL A 622 -20.80 6.73 18.40
CA VAL A 622 -19.72 5.95 17.79
C VAL A 622 -18.94 6.81 16.78
N ARG A 623 -19.64 7.50 15.88
CA ARG A 623 -19.03 8.40 14.89
C ARG A 623 -18.27 9.54 15.54
N PHE A 624 -18.84 10.16 16.59
CA PHE A 624 -18.17 11.21 17.35
C PHE A 624 -16.87 10.73 17.99
N ASN A 625 -16.84 9.53 18.57
CA ASN A 625 -15.63 8.96 19.16
C ASN A 625 -14.57 8.60 18.11
N GLN A 626 -14.97 8.13 16.93
CA GLN A 626 -14.06 7.92 15.80
C GLN A 626 -13.41 9.25 15.36
N LEU A 627 -14.19 10.33 15.23
CA LEU A 627 -13.67 11.66 14.91
C LEU A 627 -12.68 12.16 15.98
N ARG A 628 -12.98 11.95 17.27
CA ARG A 628 -12.06 12.30 18.37
C ARG A 628 -10.73 11.55 18.29
N LYS A 629 -10.76 10.27 17.89
CA LYS A 629 -9.55 9.46 17.69
C LYS A 629 -8.70 10.00 16.54
N GLN A 630 -9.32 10.42 15.44
CA GLN A 630 -8.61 10.97 14.27
C GLN A 630 -7.84 12.27 14.59
N ILE A 631 -8.33 13.06 15.55
CA ILE A 631 -7.66 14.29 16.01
C ILE A 631 -6.77 14.08 17.25
N GLY A 632 -6.45 12.82 17.59
CA GLY A 632 -5.50 12.49 18.67
C GLY A 632 -6.03 12.65 20.10
N LEU A 633 -7.35 12.78 20.29
CA LEU A 633 -7.94 12.85 21.63
C LEU A 633 -8.19 11.46 22.22
N PRO A 634 -8.04 11.29 23.56
CA PRO A 634 -8.31 10.02 24.22
C PRO A 634 -9.78 9.62 24.08
N ASN A 635 -9.98 8.38 23.64
CA ASN A 635 -11.29 7.77 23.49
C ASN A 635 -11.87 7.40 24.86
N LYS A 636 -13.18 7.58 25.04
CA LYS A 636 -13.91 6.90 26.12
C LYS A 636 -14.52 5.65 25.51
N GLU A 637 -14.45 4.52 26.21
CA GLU A 637 -15.03 3.26 25.75
C GLU A 637 -16.51 3.44 25.38
N ALA A 638 -16.97 2.69 24.37
CA ALA A 638 -18.38 2.69 24.00
C ALA A 638 -19.23 2.33 25.23
N GLY A 639 -20.34 3.04 25.44
CA GLY A 639 -21.23 2.80 26.56
C GLY A 639 -21.80 1.37 26.56
N ILE A 640 -22.36 0.96 27.70
CA ILE A 640 -22.98 -0.35 27.87
C ILE A 640 -24.26 -0.42 27.02
N ASN A 641 -24.27 -1.22 25.95
CA ASN A 641 -25.38 -1.29 24.98
C ASN A 641 -26.33 -2.48 25.19
N HIS A 642 -26.28 -3.17 26.33
CA HIS A 642 -27.18 -4.31 26.59
C HIS A 642 -28.60 -3.84 26.89
N CYS A 643 -29.57 -4.62 26.41
CA CYS A 643 -30.97 -4.18 26.32
C CYS A 643 -31.93 -5.17 26.98
N VAL A 644 -33.09 -4.67 27.41
CA VAL A 644 -34.23 -5.48 27.85
C VAL A 644 -35.43 -5.15 26.97
N PHE A 645 -36.03 -6.17 26.36
CA PHE A 645 -37.24 -6.05 25.54
C PHE A 645 -38.45 -6.55 26.31
N ILE A 646 -39.39 -5.65 26.60
CA ILE A 646 -40.63 -5.98 27.31
C ILE A 646 -41.84 -5.83 26.39
N GLY A 647 -42.79 -6.76 26.44
CA GLY A 647 -44.07 -6.64 25.74
C GLY A 647 -44.73 -7.97 25.41
N SER A 648 -45.96 -7.93 24.89
CA SER A 648 -46.76 -9.10 24.54
C SER A 648 -46.11 -9.98 23.45
N PRO A 649 -46.53 -11.25 23.27
CA PRO A 649 -46.02 -12.11 22.21
C PRO A 649 -46.43 -11.56 20.84
N GLY A 650 -45.57 -11.77 19.83
CA GLY A 650 -45.84 -11.33 18.46
C GLY A 650 -45.83 -9.82 18.23
N THR A 651 -45.23 -9.03 19.13
CA THR A 651 -44.95 -7.60 18.93
C THR A 651 -43.66 -7.33 18.15
N GLY A 652 -42.91 -8.37 17.77
CA GLY A 652 -41.72 -8.25 16.90
C GLY A 652 -40.37 -8.22 17.62
N LYS A 653 -40.29 -8.51 18.92
CA LYS A 653 -39.05 -8.52 19.73
C LYS A 653 -37.87 -9.24 19.05
N THR A 654 -38.07 -10.49 18.63
CA THR A 654 -37.01 -11.29 17.98
C THR A 654 -36.64 -10.75 16.60
N THR A 655 -37.60 -10.23 15.85
CA THR A 655 -37.37 -9.61 14.54
C THR A 655 -36.51 -8.35 14.67
N VAL A 656 -36.83 -7.50 15.65
CA VAL A 656 -36.05 -6.28 15.93
C VAL A 656 -34.65 -6.62 16.44
N ALA A 657 -34.50 -7.66 17.26
CA ALA A 657 -33.17 -8.12 17.67
C ALA A 657 -32.28 -8.49 16.48
N LYS A 658 -32.85 -9.16 15.46
CA LYS A 658 -32.14 -9.48 14.19
C LYS A 658 -31.69 -8.25 13.43
N MET A 659 -32.55 -7.24 13.35
CA MET A 659 -32.17 -5.96 12.71
C MET A 659 -31.10 -5.24 13.53
N MET A 660 -31.22 -5.22 14.86
CA MET A 660 -30.22 -4.61 15.73
C MET A 660 -28.84 -5.26 15.60
N GLY A 661 -28.75 -6.59 15.45
CA GLY A 661 -27.48 -7.27 15.19
C GLY A 661 -26.78 -6.77 13.93
N LYS A 662 -27.52 -6.70 12.82
CA LYS A 662 -27.02 -6.14 11.55
C LYS A 662 -26.59 -4.68 11.70
N ILE A 663 -27.41 -3.87 12.37
CA ILE A 663 -27.13 -2.45 12.61
C ILE A 663 -25.85 -2.27 13.44
N TYR A 664 -25.70 -3.00 14.53
CA TYR A 664 -24.52 -2.90 15.39
C TYR A 664 -23.24 -3.40 14.71
N HIS A 665 -23.35 -4.40 13.84
CA HIS A 665 -22.25 -4.80 12.98
C HIS A 665 -21.88 -3.71 11.98
N ALA A 666 -22.86 -3.11 11.30
CA ALA A 666 -22.64 -1.98 10.39
C ALA A 666 -22.06 -0.73 11.09
N MET A 667 -22.26 -0.58 12.40
CA MET A 667 -21.63 0.46 13.23
C MET A 667 -20.18 0.14 13.64
N GLY A 668 -19.72 -1.09 13.40
CA GLY A 668 -18.42 -1.59 13.90
C GLY A 668 -18.40 -1.87 15.41
N LEU A 669 -19.57 -2.05 16.04
CA LEU A 669 -19.68 -2.46 17.46
C LEU A 669 -19.66 -3.98 17.65
N LEU A 670 -19.95 -4.74 16.59
CA LEU A 670 -19.93 -6.20 16.56
C LEU A 670 -19.13 -6.69 15.35
N SER A 671 -18.35 -7.76 15.51
CA SER A 671 -17.56 -8.32 14.40
C SER A 671 -18.37 -9.11 13.37
N LYS A 672 -19.58 -9.61 13.69
CA LYS A 672 -20.42 -10.43 12.80
C LYS A 672 -21.88 -9.99 12.69
N GLY A 673 -22.55 -9.67 13.81
CA GLY A 673 -23.92 -9.15 13.82
C GLY A 673 -25.06 -10.15 13.66
N GLU A 674 -24.80 -11.46 13.76
CA GLU A 674 -25.86 -12.46 13.81
C GLU A 674 -26.57 -12.46 15.17
N VAL A 675 -27.72 -13.14 15.27
CA VAL A 675 -28.45 -13.28 16.54
C VAL A 675 -28.52 -14.73 16.97
N ILE A 676 -27.90 -15.00 18.11
CA ILE A 676 -27.97 -16.29 18.80
C ILE A 676 -29.20 -16.26 19.71
N VAL A 677 -30.26 -16.94 19.30
CA VAL A 677 -31.49 -17.08 20.10
C VAL A 677 -31.34 -18.26 21.06
N THR A 678 -31.66 -18.02 22.33
CA THR A 678 -31.67 -19.03 23.38
C THR A 678 -32.85 -18.82 24.33
N GLU A 679 -33.21 -19.86 25.05
CA GLU A 679 -34.27 -19.89 26.06
C GLU A 679 -33.82 -20.78 27.23
N ARG A 680 -34.57 -20.78 28.33
CA ARG A 680 -34.21 -21.55 29.54
C ARG A 680 -33.90 -23.02 29.27
N SER A 681 -34.65 -23.67 28.35
CA SER A 681 -34.49 -25.09 28.03
C SER A 681 -33.10 -25.44 27.48
N ARG A 682 -32.45 -24.51 26.77
CA ARG A 682 -31.12 -24.66 26.18
C ARG A 682 -30.00 -24.28 27.15
N ILE A 683 -30.30 -23.43 28.13
CA ILE A 683 -29.33 -22.94 29.11
C ILE A 683 -29.22 -23.90 30.30
N VAL A 684 -30.37 -24.31 30.88
CA VAL A 684 -30.41 -25.04 32.14
C VAL A 684 -30.33 -26.55 31.88
N GLY A 685 -29.24 -27.16 32.34
CA GLY A 685 -29.02 -28.60 32.28
C GLY A 685 -29.75 -29.38 33.38
N GLN A 686 -29.75 -30.71 33.27
CA GLN A 686 -30.34 -31.62 34.26
C GLN A 686 -29.35 -31.99 35.38
N TYR A 687 -28.04 -31.86 35.12
CA TYR A 687 -26.96 -32.23 36.04
C TYR A 687 -26.16 -31.01 36.55
N ILE A 688 -25.51 -31.16 37.71
CA ILE A 688 -24.65 -30.11 38.30
C ILE A 688 -23.45 -29.85 37.38
N GLY A 689 -23.17 -28.56 37.10
CA GLY A 689 -22.07 -28.13 36.21
C GLY A 689 -22.45 -28.06 34.72
N GLU A 690 -23.58 -28.66 34.33
CA GLU A 690 -24.04 -28.66 32.93
C GLU A 690 -24.56 -27.29 32.50
N THR A 691 -25.21 -26.55 33.42
CA THR A 691 -25.74 -25.21 33.13
C THR A 691 -24.63 -24.22 32.84
N GLU A 692 -23.55 -24.24 33.62
CA GLU A 692 -22.38 -23.40 33.41
C GLU A 692 -21.69 -23.72 32.08
N LYS A 693 -21.56 -25.02 31.74
CA LYS A 693 -20.98 -25.47 30.47
C LYS A 693 -21.82 -25.04 29.27
N ASN A 694 -23.14 -25.22 29.33
CA ASN A 694 -24.06 -24.81 28.27
C ASN A 694 -24.04 -23.29 28.09
N MET A 695 -24.05 -22.54 29.20
CA MET A 695 -23.99 -21.09 29.15
C MET A 695 -22.66 -20.59 28.57
N GLN A 696 -21.52 -21.18 28.94
CA GLN A 696 -20.22 -20.84 28.33
C GLN A 696 -20.20 -21.11 26.83
N ALA A 697 -20.75 -22.25 26.37
CA ALA A 697 -20.82 -22.55 24.94
C ALA A 697 -21.68 -21.52 24.18
N ILE A 698 -22.81 -21.11 24.75
CA ILE A 698 -23.68 -20.07 24.18
C ILE A 698 -22.96 -18.72 24.15
N LEU A 699 -22.25 -18.35 25.22
CA LEU A 699 -21.49 -17.11 25.30
C LEU A 699 -20.34 -17.07 24.27
N SER A 700 -19.66 -18.19 24.06
CA SER A 700 -18.64 -18.31 23.01
C SER A 700 -19.25 -18.17 21.60
N GLN A 701 -20.43 -18.74 21.36
CA GLN A 701 -21.16 -18.56 20.08
C GLN A 701 -21.62 -17.11 19.87
N ALA A 702 -21.90 -16.40 20.96
CA ALA A 702 -22.36 -15.03 20.92
C ALA A 702 -21.23 -14.00 20.75
N GLN A 703 -19.96 -14.41 20.77
CA GLN A 703 -18.86 -13.52 20.39
C GLN A 703 -19.00 -13.07 18.93
N GLY A 704 -18.90 -11.75 18.71
CA GLY A 704 -19.19 -11.06 17.46
C GLY A 704 -20.67 -10.81 17.19
N ASN A 705 -21.57 -11.27 18.06
CA ASN A 705 -22.99 -11.41 17.77
C ASN A 705 -23.88 -10.81 18.87
N VAL A 706 -25.19 -10.81 18.62
CA VAL A 706 -26.22 -10.52 19.62
C VAL A 706 -26.68 -11.83 20.28
N LEU A 707 -26.63 -11.89 21.60
CA LEU A 707 -27.26 -12.96 22.38
C LEU A 707 -28.67 -12.54 22.78
N PHE A 708 -29.68 -13.21 22.24
CA PHE A 708 -31.09 -12.98 22.56
C PHE A 708 -31.62 -14.10 23.48
N ILE A 709 -31.93 -13.76 24.73
CA ILE A 709 -32.50 -14.69 25.71
C ILE A 709 -34.01 -14.43 25.81
N ASP A 710 -34.81 -15.32 25.23
CA ASP A 710 -36.27 -15.21 25.29
C ASP A 710 -36.82 -15.77 26.60
N GLU A 711 -37.93 -15.17 27.06
CA GLU A 711 -38.58 -15.45 28.34
C GLU A 711 -37.58 -15.49 29.52
N ALA A 712 -36.66 -14.51 29.57
CA ALA A 712 -35.49 -14.51 30.45
C ALA A 712 -35.82 -14.56 31.96
N TYR A 713 -36.97 -14.00 32.36
CA TYR A 713 -37.45 -14.06 33.75
C TYR A 713 -37.63 -15.50 34.26
N THR A 714 -37.77 -16.48 33.35
CA THR A 714 -37.84 -17.88 33.72
C THR A 714 -36.54 -18.38 34.34
N LEU A 715 -35.39 -17.74 34.10
CA LEU A 715 -34.11 -18.06 34.77
C LEU A 715 -34.13 -17.74 36.26
N THR A 716 -34.92 -16.74 36.68
CA THR A 716 -35.11 -16.34 38.08
C THR A 716 -36.39 -16.89 38.71
N ALA A 717 -37.30 -17.48 37.92
CA ALA A 717 -38.56 -17.99 38.43
C ALA A 717 -38.38 -19.28 39.26
N ASP A 718 -38.96 -19.29 40.47
CA ASP A 718 -39.05 -20.47 41.32
C ASP A 718 -40.05 -21.47 40.71
N ARG A 719 -39.55 -22.35 39.83
CA ARG A 719 -40.24 -23.58 39.44
C ARG A 719 -39.45 -24.76 40.04
N ASP A 720 -40.11 -25.52 40.91
CA ASP A 720 -39.66 -26.81 41.45
C ASP A 720 -38.68 -26.82 42.65
N GLY A 721 -38.50 -25.71 43.38
CA GLY A 721 -37.71 -25.72 44.64
C GLY A 721 -36.20 -25.97 44.46
N LYS A 722 -35.72 -26.04 43.20
CA LYS A 722 -34.29 -26.11 42.83
C LYS A 722 -33.79 -24.71 42.46
N LYS A 723 -33.48 -23.90 43.47
CA LYS A 723 -33.04 -22.50 43.33
C LYS A 723 -31.73 -22.29 42.54
N ASP A 724 -30.92 -23.34 42.33
CA ASP A 724 -29.51 -23.11 42.05
C ASP A 724 -29.15 -22.95 40.56
N PHE A 725 -29.80 -23.68 39.64
CA PHE A 725 -29.26 -23.77 38.26
C PHE A 725 -29.46 -22.49 37.43
N GLY A 726 -30.66 -21.91 37.46
CA GLY A 726 -30.95 -20.68 36.71
C GLY A 726 -30.14 -19.47 37.20
N TYR A 727 -29.86 -19.41 38.51
CA TYR A 727 -29.04 -18.36 39.10
C TYR A 727 -27.58 -18.46 38.65
N ARG A 728 -27.01 -19.67 38.56
CA ARG A 728 -25.64 -19.89 38.05
C ARG A 728 -25.46 -19.47 36.60
N ALA A 729 -26.49 -19.63 35.76
CA ALA A 729 -26.45 -19.11 34.39
C ALA A 729 -26.33 -17.58 34.35
N ILE A 730 -27.04 -16.88 35.25
CA ILE A 730 -26.98 -15.41 35.38
C ILE A 730 -25.61 -14.98 35.91
N GLU A 731 -25.03 -15.69 36.87
CA GLU A 731 -23.66 -15.40 37.36
C GLU A 731 -22.62 -15.54 36.25
N CYS A 732 -22.71 -16.60 35.44
CA CYS A 732 -21.82 -16.82 34.30
C CYS A 732 -21.93 -15.67 33.28
N LEU A 733 -23.17 -15.26 32.94
CA LEU A 733 -23.43 -14.10 32.09
C LEU A 733 -22.80 -12.84 32.66
N LEU A 734 -23.10 -12.49 33.91
CA LEU A 734 -22.60 -11.28 34.57
C LEU A 734 -21.08 -11.23 34.65
N THR A 735 -20.41 -12.38 34.73
CA THR A 735 -18.94 -12.48 34.74
C THR A 735 -18.36 -12.06 33.39
N VAL A 736 -18.95 -12.50 32.28
CA VAL A 736 -18.52 -12.07 30.93
C VAL A 736 -18.86 -10.59 30.71
N LEU A 737 -20.03 -10.15 31.16
CA LEU A 737 -20.46 -8.75 31.04
C LEU A 737 -19.65 -7.77 31.92
N ALA A 738 -18.74 -8.26 32.77
CA ALA A 738 -17.84 -7.42 33.57
C ALA A 738 -16.58 -6.98 32.82
N GLN A 739 -16.27 -7.59 31.67
CA GLN A 739 -15.01 -7.38 30.98
C GLN A 739 -15.01 -6.04 30.20
N PRO A 740 -13.87 -5.31 30.14
CA PRO A 740 -13.81 -3.96 29.56
C PRO A 740 -13.93 -3.92 28.02
N LYS A 741 -13.78 -5.06 27.34
CA LYS A 741 -13.95 -5.17 25.89
C LYS A 741 -14.82 -6.37 25.56
N GLN A 742 -16.06 -6.11 25.15
CA GLN A 742 -17.03 -7.14 24.79
C GLN A 742 -17.45 -6.93 23.36
N ASP A 743 -17.01 -7.84 22.50
CA ASP A 743 -17.55 -8.00 21.14
C ASP A 743 -18.84 -8.84 21.22
N MET A 744 -19.85 -8.36 21.94
CA MET A 744 -21.13 -9.04 22.14
C MET A 744 -22.18 -8.09 22.72
N ILE A 745 -23.43 -8.20 22.26
CA ILE A 745 -24.57 -7.46 22.85
C ILE A 745 -25.62 -8.45 23.33
N VAL A 746 -26.06 -8.31 24.59
CA VAL A 746 -27.08 -9.17 25.18
C VAL A 746 -28.43 -8.46 25.22
N ILE A 747 -29.48 -9.16 24.79
CA ILE A 747 -30.87 -8.72 24.83
C ILE A 747 -31.68 -9.74 25.66
N LEU A 748 -32.24 -9.29 26.78
CA LEU A 748 -33.17 -10.10 27.59
C LEU A 748 -34.61 -9.77 27.18
N ALA A 749 -35.43 -10.76 26.85
CA ALA A 749 -36.81 -10.54 26.44
C ALA A 749 -37.82 -11.26 27.36
N GLY A 750 -39.01 -10.68 27.52
CA GLY A 750 -40.10 -11.30 28.25
C GLY A 750 -41.31 -10.38 28.46
N TYR A 751 -42.24 -10.83 29.30
CA TYR A 751 -43.39 -10.03 29.73
C TYR A 751 -42.95 -8.92 30.69
N GLU A 752 -43.66 -7.79 30.63
CA GLU A 752 -43.27 -6.57 31.33
C GLU A 752 -43.17 -6.74 32.86
N GLN A 753 -44.18 -7.33 33.51
CA GLN A 753 -44.21 -7.43 34.96
C GLN A 753 -43.10 -8.36 35.48
N GLU A 754 -42.93 -9.49 34.80
CA GLU A 754 -41.99 -10.55 35.14
C GLU A 754 -40.53 -10.11 34.90
N MET A 755 -40.26 -9.39 33.80
CA MET A 755 -38.93 -8.84 33.52
C MET A 755 -38.54 -7.73 34.50
N LEU A 756 -39.48 -6.85 34.87
CA LEU A 756 -39.22 -5.83 35.89
C LEU A 756 -38.90 -6.47 37.24
N GLN A 757 -39.64 -7.52 37.63
CA GLN A 757 -39.36 -8.29 38.84
C GLN A 757 -37.98 -8.97 38.80
N MET A 758 -37.58 -9.54 37.65
CA MET A 758 -36.25 -10.13 37.45
C MET A 758 -35.13 -9.09 37.66
N LEU A 759 -35.27 -7.90 37.09
CA LEU A 759 -34.28 -6.81 37.21
C LEU A 759 -34.17 -6.28 38.64
N ASP A 760 -35.28 -6.18 39.36
CA ASP A 760 -35.28 -5.72 40.76
C ASP A 760 -34.72 -6.78 41.72
N THR A 761 -34.79 -8.06 41.36
CA THR A 761 -34.27 -9.17 42.18
C THR A 761 -32.74 -9.28 42.11
N ASN A 762 -32.10 -8.82 41.03
CA ASN A 762 -30.65 -8.88 40.87
C ASN A 762 -30.04 -7.51 40.47
N PRO A 763 -29.44 -6.78 41.42
CA PRO A 763 -28.82 -5.47 41.17
C PRO A 763 -27.73 -5.50 40.08
N GLY A 764 -27.04 -6.64 39.91
CA GLY A 764 -26.02 -6.83 38.89
C GLY A 764 -26.57 -6.80 37.46
N LEU A 765 -27.83 -7.23 37.26
CA LEU A 765 -28.52 -7.09 35.97
C LEU A 765 -28.93 -5.63 35.75
N LYS A 766 -29.51 -4.98 36.75
CA LYS A 766 -29.97 -3.58 36.64
C LYS A 766 -28.84 -2.60 36.25
N GLY A 767 -27.63 -2.81 36.75
CA GLY A 767 -26.46 -1.99 36.42
C GLY A 767 -25.87 -2.22 35.02
N ARG A 768 -26.08 -3.41 34.43
CA ARG A 768 -25.53 -3.76 33.10
C ARG A 768 -26.52 -3.70 31.96
N PHE A 769 -27.81 -3.56 32.25
CA PHE A 769 -28.88 -3.44 31.26
C PHE A 769 -29.60 -2.10 31.43
N PRO A 770 -28.96 -0.97 31.07
CA PRO A 770 -29.54 0.36 31.26
C PRO A 770 -30.69 0.68 30.30
N HIS A 771 -30.82 -0.07 29.19
CA HIS A 771 -31.80 0.20 28.15
C HIS A 771 -32.98 -0.77 28.22
N VAL A 772 -34.17 -0.26 28.55
CA VAL A 772 -35.42 -1.04 28.57
C VAL A 772 -36.36 -0.52 27.49
N PHE A 773 -36.69 -1.36 26.51
CA PHE A 773 -37.55 -1.00 25.39
C PHE A 773 -38.90 -1.70 25.48
N ARG A 774 -39.97 -0.90 25.42
CA ARG A 774 -41.35 -1.39 25.46
C ARG A 774 -41.91 -1.59 24.05
N PHE A 775 -42.35 -2.80 23.79
CA PHE A 775 -43.06 -3.21 22.58
C PHE A 775 -44.56 -3.24 22.88
N ALA A 776 -45.25 -2.15 22.54
CA ALA A 776 -46.69 -2.05 22.69
C ALA A 776 -47.43 -3.04 21.77
N ASP A 777 -48.66 -3.39 22.14
CA ASP A 777 -49.56 -4.10 21.23
C ASP A 777 -49.87 -3.22 20.02
N TYR A 778 -49.96 -3.84 18.85
CA TYR A 778 -50.34 -3.15 17.62
C TYR A 778 -51.82 -2.74 17.67
N SER A 779 -52.12 -1.54 17.17
CA SER A 779 -53.47 -1.07 16.89
C SER A 779 -54.07 -1.78 15.68
N ALA A 780 -55.38 -1.64 15.47
CA ALA A 780 -56.07 -2.27 14.34
C ALA A 780 -55.50 -1.80 12.98
N ASP A 781 -55.14 -0.52 12.86
CA ASP A 781 -54.51 0.04 11.66
C ASP A 781 -53.13 -0.58 11.40
N GLU A 782 -52.31 -0.73 12.43
CA GLU A 782 -50.97 -1.32 12.34
C GLU A 782 -51.05 -2.82 12.00
N LEU A 783 -52.00 -3.56 12.57
CA LEU A 783 -52.25 -4.96 12.24
C LEU A 783 -52.74 -5.13 10.79
N MET A 784 -53.57 -4.21 10.30
CA MET A 784 -53.99 -4.19 8.89
C MET A 784 -52.81 -3.90 7.95
N GLN A 785 -51.91 -3.00 8.34
CA GLN A 785 -50.68 -2.74 7.60
C GLN A 785 -49.78 -3.98 7.54
N ILE A 786 -49.61 -4.69 8.66
CA ILE A 786 -48.88 -5.96 8.72
C ILE A 786 -49.53 -7.01 7.81
N ALA A 787 -50.86 -7.12 7.82
CA ALA A 787 -51.59 -8.04 6.93
C ALA A 787 -51.31 -7.74 5.46
N ARG A 788 -51.36 -6.45 5.07
CA ARG A 788 -51.03 -6.00 3.70
C ARG A 788 -49.59 -6.34 3.32
N GLN A 789 -48.63 -6.11 4.20
CA GLN A 789 -47.22 -6.44 3.95
C GLN A 789 -47.03 -7.95 3.74
N LEU A 790 -47.70 -8.78 4.54
CA LEU A 790 -47.63 -10.24 4.44
C LEU A 790 -48.23 -10.75 3.12
N LEU A 791 -49.37 -10.19 2.70
CA LEU A 791 -50.02 -10.52 1.43
C LEU A 791 -49.19 -10.06 0.22
N ALA A 792 -48.65 -8.84 0.26
CA ALA A 792 -47.80 -8.30 -0.81
C ALA A 792 -46.53 -9.15 -1.01
N LYS A 793 -45.92 -9.64 0.08
CA LYS A 793 -44.76 -10.55 0.00
C LYS A 793 -45.07 -11.86 -0.72
N GLY A 794 -46.31 -12.32 -0.66
CA GLY A 794 -46.80 -13.51 -1.37
C GLY A 794 -47.40 -13.22 -2.75
N ASN A 795 -47.30 -11.99 -3.26
CA ASN A 795 -47.97 -11.53 -4.48
C ASN A 795 -49.50 -11.67 -4.47
N TYR A 796 -50.14 -11.65 -3.30
CA TYR A 796 -51.60 -11.69 -3.15
C TYR A 796 -52.21 -10.28 -3.16
N VAL A 797 -53.40 -10.16 -3.73
CA VAL A 797 -54.15 -8.90 -3.84
C VAL A 797 -55.51 -9.07 -3.18
N LEU A 798 -55.85 -8.15 -2.27
CA LEU A 798 -57.19 -8.05 -1.69
C LEU A 798 -58.12 -7.29 -2.64
N GLU A 799 -59.27 -7.86 -2.95
CA GLU A 799 -60.38 -7.14 -3.55
C GLU A 799 -60.92 -6.07 -2.57
N GLY A 800 -61.49 -4.97 -3.10
CA GLY A 800 -61.90 -3.81 -2.29
C GLY A 800 -62.77 -4.17 -1.07
N GLU A 801 -63.81 -4.98 -1.27
CA GLU A 801 -64.68 -5.44 -0.19
C GLU A 801 -63.97 -6.41 0.79
N ALA A 802 -63.00 -7.18 0.31
CA ALA A 802 -62.23 -8.10 1.14
C ALA A 802 -61.31 -7.34 2.12
N ALA A 803 -60.73 -6.23 1.65
CA ALA A 803 -59.88 -5.37 2.49
C ALA A 803 -60.67 -4.69 3.61
N GLU A 804 -61.88 -4.20 3.31
CA GLU A 804 -62.78 -3.59 4.31
C GLU A 804 -63.23 -4.62 5.35
N TYR A 805 -63.60 -5.83 4.91
CA TYR A 805 -64.02 -6.90 5.81
C TYR A 805 -62.87 -7.44 6.68
N LEU A 806 -61.67 -7.53 6.12
CA LEU A 806 -60.46 -7.87 6.89
C LEU A 806 -60.22 -6.83 7.99
N TYR A 807 -60.33 -5.54 7.67
CA TYR A 807 -60.14 -4.46 8.64
C TYR A 807 -61.19 -4.49 9.76
N SER A 808 -62.48 -4.66 9.44
CA SER A 808 -63.54 -4.76 10.47
C SER A 808 -63.30 -5.94 11.41
N THR A 809 -62.88 -7.07 10.87
CA THR A 809 -62.54 -8.28 11.63
C THR A 809 -61.38 -8.05 12.60
N ILE A 810 -60.36 -7.31 12.17
CA ILE A 810 -59.23 -6.92 13.01
C ILE A 810 -59.70 -5.99 14.14
N CYS A 811 -60.52 -4.99 13.84
CA CYS A 811 -61.08 -4.07 14.84
C CYS A 811 -61.90 -4.81 15.91
N GLU A 812 -62.77 -5.74 15.51
CA GLU A 812 -63.54 -6.57 16.45
C GLU A 812 -62.62 -7.39 17.36
N THR A 813 -61.59 -8.01 16.78
CA THR A 813 -60.65 -8.85 17.53
C THR A 813 -59.82 -8.03 18.52
N VAL A 814 -59.36 -6.84 18.12
CA VAL A 814 -58.61 -5.93 18.99
C VAL A 814 -59.47 -5.42 20.15
N ASN A 815 -60.77 -5.19 19.94
CA ASN A 815 -61.69 -4.74 20.99
C ASN A 815 -62.00 -5.82 22.04
N VAL A 816 -61.93 -7.10 21.67
CA VAL A 816 -62.25 -8.24 22.55
C VAL A 816 -60.96 -8.91 23.08
N LYS A 817 -59.78 -8.34 22.81
CA LYS A 817 -58.49 -8.98 23.10
C LYS A 817 -58.25 -9.19 24.61
N GLY A 818 -57.79 -10.39 24.97
CA GLY A 818 -57.30 -10.70 26.32
C GLY A 818 -55.84 -10.25 26.53
N LYS A 819 -55.34 -10.35 27.77
CA LYS A 819 -53.96 -9.94 28.15
C LYS A 819 -52.82 -10.59 27.34
N ASN A 820 -53.08 -11.72 26.68
CA ASN A 820 -52.07 -12.50 25.95
C ASN A 820 -52.31 -12.52 24.43
N PHE A 821 -52.91 -11.48 23.87
CA PHE A 821 -53.10 -11.38 22.43
C PHE A 821 -51.76 -11.40 21.68
N SER A 822 -51.66 -12.25 20.66
CA SER A 822 -50.39 -12.55 19.98
C SER A 822 -50.07 -11.61 18.81
N ASN A 823 -50.78 -10.49 18.67
CA ASN A 823 -50.44 -9.38 17.78
C ASN A 823 -50.15 -9.81 16.33
N ALA A 824 -48.98 -9.52 15.76
CA ALA A 824 -48.64 -9.88 14.38
C ALA A 824 -48.70 -11.40 14.12
N ARG A 825 -48.44 -12.21 15.15
CA ARG A 825 -48.57 -13.68 15.06
C ARG A 825 -50.03 -14.10 14.88
N TRP A 826 -50.98 -13.36 15.45
CA TRP A 826 -52.40 -13.61 15.22
C TRP A 826 -52.78 -13.31 13.77
N ILE A 827 -52.30 -12.19 13.20
CA ILE A 827 -52.52 -11.84 11.78
C ILE A 827 -51.91 -12.90 10.86
N GLU A 828 -50.67 -13.32 11.12
CA GLU A 828 -50.01 -14.38 10.35
C GLU A 828 -50.81 -15.69 10.41
N GLN A 829 -51.30 -16.08 11.60
CA GLN A 829 -52.16 -17.25 11.73
C GLN A 829 -53.46 -17.09 10.96
N TYR A 830 -54.10 -15.93 11.07
CA TYR A 830 -55.38 -15.66 10.43
C TYR A 830 -55.26 -15.67 8.89
N VAL A 831 -54.20 -15.09 8.34
CA VAL A 831 -53.93 -15.12 6.89
C VAL A 831 -53.53 -16.53 6.44
N CYS A 832 -52.48 -17.13 7.04
CA CYS A 832 -51.90 -18.37 6.55
C CYS A 832 -52.77 -19.61 6.81
N HIS A 833 -53.47 -19.67 7.94
CA HIS A 833 -54.29 -20.83 8.33
C HIS A 833 -55.79 -20.60 8.17
N GLY A 834 -56.21 -19.36 7.93
CA GLY A 834 -57.60 -18.99 7.67
C GLY A 834 -57.83 -18.65 6.20
N ILE A 835 -57.31 -17.49 5.78
CA ILE A 835 -57.60 -16.90 4.46
C ILE A 835 -57.05 -17.75 3.31
N PHE A 836 -55.78 -18.18 3.36
CA PHE A 836 -55.20 -18.98 2.27
C PHE A 836 -55.92 -20.32 2.06
N PRO A 837 -56.26 -21.11 3.10
CA PRO A 837 -57.08 -22.31 2.91
C PRO A 837 -58.48 -22.02 2.36
N ALA A 838 -59.12 -20.93 2.80
CA ALA A 838 -60.45 -20.54 2.30
C ALA A 838 -60.39 -20.17 0.81
N MET A 839 -59.40 -19.36 0.43
CA MET A 839 -59.12 -19.01 -0.97
C MET A 839 -58.82 -20.25 -1.81
N ALA A 840 -57.96 -21.16 -1.33
CA ALA A 840 -57.63 -22.40 -2.04
C ALA A 840 -58.87 -23.25 -2.30
N ASN A 841 -59.73 -23.42 -1.29
CA ASN A 841 -61.00 -24.14 -1.45
C ASN A 841 -61.91 -23.47 -2.49
N ARG A 842 -62.04 -22.14 -2.45
CA ARG A 842 -62.84 -21.40 -3.43
C ARG A 842 -62.29 -21.58 -4.85
N VAL A 843 -60.99 -21.36 -5.05
CA VAL A 843 -60.32 -21.46 -6.37
C VAL A 843 -60.46 -22.88 -6.93
N LEU A 844 -60.30 -23.92 -6.10
CA LEU A 844 -60.44 -25.32 -6.53
C LEU A 844 -61.89 -25.79 -6.71
N SER A 845 -62.87 -25.06 -6.15
CA SER A 845 -64.30 -25.40 -6.25
C SER A 845 -65.02 -24.79 -7.46
N HIS A 846 -64.41 -23.83 -8.17
CA HIS A 846 -64.99 -23.19 -9.34
C HIS A 846 -64.64 -23.91 -10.65
N GLU A 847 -65.59 -23.96 -11.60
CA GLU A 847 -65.39 -24.52 -12.95
C GLU A 847 -64.62 -23.59 -13.91
N LEU A 848 -64.14 -22.44 -13.42
CA LEU A 848 -63.36 -21.47 -14.21
C LEU A 848 -61.90 -21.93 -14.36
N PRO A 849 -61.21 -21.55 -15.45
CA PRO A 849 -59.79 -21.87 -15.62
C PRO A 849 -58.93 -21.21 -14.54
N ILE A 850 -58.05 -22.01 -13.93
CA ILE A 850 -57.06 -21.55 -12.95
C ILE A 850 -55.97 -20.79 -13.71
N ASP A 851 -55.86 -19.49 -13.46
CA ASP A 851 -54.90 -18.58 -14.09
C ASP A 851 -54.15 -17.73 -13.05
N TRP A 852 -53.18 -16.94 -13.53
CA TRP A 852 -52.32 -16.11 -12.67
C TRP A 852 -53.11 -15.13 -11.80
N GLU A 853 -54.23 -14.60 -12.31
CA GLU A 853 -55.06 -13.62 -11.60
C GLU A 853 -55.94 -14.30 -10.53
N THR A 854 -56.56 -15.43 -10.85
CA THR A 854 -57.38 -16.18 -9.90
C THR A 854 -56.59 -16.76 -8.74
N CYS A 855 -55.32 -17.14 -8.96
CA CYS A 855 -54.42 -17.64 -7.91
C CYS A 855 -53.86 -16.56 -6.97
N ARG A 856 -54.09 -15.27 -7.25
CA ARG A 856 -53.61 -14.17 -6.40
C ARG A 856 -54.71 -13.32 -5.76
N LEU A 857 -55.94 -13.35 -6.28
CA LEU A 857 -57.03 -12.50 -5.82
C LEU A 857 -57.78 -13.10 -4.61
N ILE A 858 -57.76 -12.40 -3.48
CA ILE A 858 -58.51 -12.73 -2.26
C ILE A 858 -59.81 -11.93 -2.26
N LYS A 859 -60.94 -12.62 -2.10
CA LYS A 859 -62.28 -12.02 -2.07
C LYS A 859 -62.85 -12.03 -0.65
N LYS A 860 -63.91 -11.26 -0.45
CA LYS A 860 -64.60 -11.12 0.84
C LYS A 860 -65.02 -12.45 1.46
N GLU A 861 -65.54 -13.38 0.64
CA GLU A 861 -65.99 -14.71 1.07
C GLU A 861 -64.86 -15.54 1.72
N ASP A 862 -63.61 -15.37 1.25
CA ASP A 862 -62.45 -16.08 1.82
C ASP A 862 -62.17 -15.59 3.25
N VAL A 863 -62.25 -14.28 3.45
CA VAL A 863 -62.00 -13.61 4.74
C VAL A 863 -63.12 -13.91 5.73
N GLU A 864 -64.36 -13.90 5.26
CA GLU A 864 -65.56 -14.28 6.03
C GLU A 864 -65.48 -15.73 6.52
N SER A 865 -65.24 -16.66 5.60
CA SER A 865 -65.11 -18.10 5.91
C SER A 865 -63.98 -18.37 6.90
N ALA A 866 -62.83 -17.69 6.72
CA ALA A 866 -61.71 -17.75 7.64
C ALA A 866 -62.11 -17.24 9.05
N TYR A 867 -62.82 -16.12 9.15
CA TYR A 867 -63.18 -15.54 10.45
C TYR A 867 -64.15 -16.42 11.24
N VAL A 868 -65.17 -16.95 10.58
CA VAL A 868 -66.15 -17.87 11.19
C VAL A 868 -65.43 -19.10 11.78
N ARG A 869 -64.46 -19.66 11.04
CA ARG A 869 -63.65 -20.79 11.49
C ARG A 869 -62.78 -20.46 12.70
N PHE A 870 -62.19 -19.26 12.75
CA PHE A 870 -61.39 -18.82 13.89
C PHE A 870 -62.24 -18.53 15.14
N LYS A 871 -63.46 -18.02 14.96
CA LYS A 871 -64.41 -17.77 16.05
C LYS A 871 -64.94 -19.06 16.68
N SER A 872 -65.13 -20.12 15.90
CA SER A 872 -65.55 -21.43 16.43
C SER A 872 -64.43 -22.18 17.17
N ILE A 873 -63.18 -22.03 16.74
CA ILE A 873 -62.00 -22.60 17.42
C ILE A 873 -61.77 -21.92 18.78
N SER A 874 -61.93 -20.60 18.87
CA SER A 874 -61.75 -19.85 20.13
C SER A 874 -62.88 -20.06 21.16
N GLN A 875 -64.02 -20.59 20.75
CA GLN A 875 -65.16 -20.94 21.62
C GLN A 875 -65.19 -22.41 22.05
N SER A 876 -64.29 -23.25 21.52
CA SER A 876 -64.20 -24.66 21.88
C SER A 876 -63.35 -24.84 23.16
N PRO A 877 -63.81 -25.56 24.20
CA PRO A 877 -63.02 -25.76 25.41
C PRO A 877 -61.74 -26.53 25.06
N VAL A 878 -60.59 -25.94 25.34
CA VAL A 878 -59.26 -26.49 25.05
C VAL A 878 -59.15 -27.89 25.66
N SER A 879 -59.20 -28.94 24.84
CA SER A 879 -58.88 -30.29 25.28
C SER A 879 -57.37 -30.38 25.51
N ARG A 880 -56.99 -30.65 26.77
CA ARG A 880 -55.61 -31.02 27.13
C ARG A 880 -55.31 -32.40 26.53
N ILE A 881 -54.83 -32.45 25.30
CA ILE A 881 -54.20 -33.66 24.76
C ILE A 881 -52.70 -33.56 25.05
N GLY A 882 -52.29 -34.17 26.16
CA GLY A 882 -50.89 -34.43 26.45
C GLY A 882 -50.43 -35.65 25.66
N PHE A 883 -49.39 -35.48 24.83
CA PHE A 883 -48.63 -36.63 24.36
C PHE A 883 -47.71 -37.07 25.50
N ARG A 884 -47.90 -38.31 25.98
CA ARG A 884 -46.90 -39.03 26.77
C ARG A 884 -45.70 -39.31 25.86
N ILE A 885 -44.52 -38.84 26.26
CA ILE A 885 -43.24 -39.40 25.81
C ILE A 885 -42.96 -40.65 26.64
#